data_AF-A0A7W0L0M5-F1
#
_entry.id   AF-A0A7W0L0M5-F1
#
_cell.length_a   1.000
_cell.length_b   1.000
_cell.length_c   1.000
_cell.angle_alpha   90.00
_cell.angle_beta   90.00
_cell.angle_gamma   90.00
#
_symmetry.space_group_name_H-M   'P 1'
#
loop_
_entity.id
_entity.type
_entity.pdbx_description
1 polymer ?
#
loop_
_entity_poly.entity_id
_entity_poly.type
_entity_poly.pdbx_seq_one_letter_code
_entity_poly.pdbx_strand_id
1 'polypeptide(L)'
;MTDDVIEHDEAIVDAPPHGRTREERPAAPAPAPIDDDLGDDDFDDDVFDATPADGYAAASPHWAARAGRRILRRPTEWFEAPWTTERAICFVVTAITLLITTVVMMNVVHFNPLNPEADLIFDRTTPTGGDMGSHVWGPSYLRDSLLSNFQISGWTMDWYAGMPAYRFYMVVPALAITMLDVLVPYGVAFKLVAISGLVTFPAACWAFGRLARFRYPLPELFAFAGLLFALDESFSIYGGNLKSTMAGEFSFSIALTLGMLGLGMLAHTLRTGRNGATTAVLLALSALCHGLVGAFYIAPAALVLLLVWISWKRLAHGALVGVTALLLSLFWYGPFMLNHQYMTDMKYGGRPEGASDSFWDMFFPLAPPLDVLVMSLAVIGFVACVARGHRTGTALGVTALGTVVLTYATQGSLPVIGLLWNPRLLPWIYLLRYLLMMIGIIEVAGYLANLARNRAPRERIGWGGGSYTFGAAALGVLVVLGFMFEVLPGGQRHTIDGAGIYGWGPFYKTPHPDDDKVVYDAQGDGWSSYNFRGYEGREHYPEYHDLVQTMADIGRTEGCGRATWENNSDNGRYGTTMALMLLPHWTDGCIQSMEGLFFEASGTTPYHFLATAAISENSSNPVRELRYVDNDAAVGVQHLRDLGVSYLMVRTDPAKAEARAQDDLELLAKSGPWEIYRVVGSTIVEPLAVQPVVVNHRGGDQRERNLELGTSWFQHQDEWVAMPADDGPDSWPRIDVRPDESRLIPDPNAADPDTRGKQVDIVVPEQTIQPVALAEITVSDVQMGDQSLSFRVDQVGVPVLVRVSYFPNWSVEGAEGPYRIAPNFMVVVPTSTDVSMQFEPSSTDLFFYVVTFAGIALAIVMWRRGLVRVQDATADAGTPPPPPAWGPAPPWPDVVDEPEMSGHDPPPPGPVP
;
A
#
# COMPACT_ATOMS: atom_id res chain seq x y z
N MET A 1 45.60 57.67 25.98
CA MET A 1 44.87 57.79 27.26
C MET A 1 43.55 58.49 27.07
N THR A 2 42.59 58.00 27.86
CA THR A 2 41.21 58.40 28.13
C THR A 2 40.39 57.25 28.77
N ASP A 3 40.77 55.96 28.92
CA ASP A 3 41.90 55.12 28.46
C ASP A 3 41.32 53.72 28.09
N ASP A 4 41.75 52.96 27.08
CA ASP A 4 42.62 53.24 25.91
C ASP A 4 42.35 52.18 24.79
N VAL A 5 42.19 52.54 23.49
CA VAL A 5 43.23 52.73 22.42
C VAL A 5 43.78 51.40 21.88
N ILE A 6 43.91 51.12 20.57
CA ILE A 6 43.96 51.92 19.31
C ILE A 6 43.42 51.07 18.11
N GLU A 7 42.81 51.61 17.02
CA GLU A 7 43.31 51.88 15.63
C GLU A 7 44.17 50.74 15.00
N HIS A 8 44.31 50.46 13.69
CA HIS A 8 44.12 51.09 12.35
C HIS A 8 43.73 49.96 11.34
N ASP A 9 43.39 50.08 10.03
CA ASP A 9 43.05 51.11 9.01
C ASP A 9 42.22 50.37 7.92
N GLU A 10 41.21 50.92 7.24
CA GLU A 10 41.18 51.88 6.10
C GLU A 10 41.72 51.44 4.71
N ALA A 11 40.79 51.27 3.76
CA ALA A 11 40.81 51.70 2.33
C ALA A 11 39.45 51.26 1.72
N ILE A 12 38.47 52.07 1.29
CA ILE A 12 38.41 53.41 0.65
C ILE A 12 39.04 53.48 -0.74
N VAL A 13 38.19 53.48 -1.79
CA VAL A 13 38.24 54.40 -2.96
C VAL A 13 36.83 54.61 -3.53
N ASP A 14 36.37 55.87 -3.49
CA ASP A 14 35.49 56.66 -4.38
C ASP A 14 34.38 56.11 -5.33
N ALA A 15 33.47 57.06 -5.65
CA ALA A 15 32.49 57.11 -6.73
C ALA A 15 32.52 58.54 -7.36
N PRO A 16 31.62 59.03 -8.26
CA PRO A 16 30.51 58.37 -8.98
C PRO A 16 30.55 58.48 -10.55
N PRO A 17 29.80 59.35 -11.32
CA PRO A 17 29.11 58.87 -12.54
C PRO A 17 29.30 59.68 -13.86
N HIS A 18 28.51 59.32 -14.91
CA HIS A 18 28.42 59.88 -16.28
C HIS A 18 29.54 59.46 -17.28
N GLY A 19 29.35 59.41 -18.60
CA GLY A 19 28.12 59.40 -19.41
C GLY A 19 28.23 59.96 -20.86
N ARG A 20 27.94 59.14 -21.89
CA ARG A 20 27.86 59.46 -23.36
C ARG A 20 29.22 59.79 -24.03
N THR A 21 29.45 59.85 -25.36
CA THR A 21 28.65 59.80 -26.63
C THR A 21 29.58 59.25 -27.75
N ARG A 22 29.21 58.35 -28.69
CA ARG A 22 28.39 58.46 -29.93
C ARG A 22 29.08 59.13 -31.15
N GLU A 23 29.24 58.39 -32.26
CA GLU A 23 28.89 58.71 -33.67
C GLU A 23 29.21 57.47 -34.59
N GLU A 24 28.74 57.29 -35.83
CA GLU A 24 28.15 58.21 -36.85
C GLU A 24 26.68 57.86 -37.29
N ARG A 25 26.31 58.15 -38.55
CA ARG A 25 24.94 58.20 -39.17
C ARG A 25 24.98 57.57 -40.61
N PRO A 26 23.97 57.64 -41.53
CA PRO A 26 22.63 58.28 -41.50
C PRO A 26 21.41 57.57 -42.16
N ALA A 27 20.21 58.08 -41.80
CA ALA A 27 18.96 58.33 -42.56
C ALA A 27 18.38 57.34 -43.64
N ALA A 28 17.11 56.96 -43.41
CA ALA A 28 15.89 57.08 -44.27
C ALA A 28 16.00 57.07 -45.82
N PRO A 29 15.04 56.44 -46.57
CA PRO A 29 13.58 56.60 -46.35
C PRO A 29 12.70 55.33 -46.57
N ALA A 30 11.37 55.51 -46.54
CA ALA A 30 10.38 54.54 -47.05
C ALA A 30 10.22 54.64 -48.59
N PRO A 31 9.62 53.64 -49.27
CA PRO A 31 8.16 53.69 -49.46
C PRO A 31 7.45 52.30 -49.53
N ALA A 32 6.14 52.32 -49.80
CA ALA A 32 5.34 51.24 -50.39
C ALA A 32 5.11 51.57 -51.91
N PRO A 33 4.23 50.92 -52.70
CA PRO A 33 3.39 49.73 -52.50
C PRO A 33 3.61 48.70 -53.65
N ILE A 34 2.53 48.19 -54.26
CA ILE A 34 2.45 47.34 -55.47
C ILE A 34 2.77 45.85 -55.23
N ASP A 35 2.01 44.88 -55.75
CA ASP A 35 0.56 44.63 -55.98
C ASP A 35 0.50 43.33 -56.85
N ASP A 36 -0.70 42.84 -57.19
CA ASP A 36 -1.01 41.85 -58.23
C ASP A 36 -0.55 40.37 -57.97
N ASP A 37 -1.30 39.32 -58.36
CA ASP A 37 -2.50 39.28 -59.20
C ASP A 37 -3.41 38.03 -59.02
N LEU A 38 -4.66 38.17 -59.53
CA LEU A 38 -5.69 37.19 -59.99
C LEU A 38 -6.45 36.21 -59.03
N GLY A 39 -7.78 36.19 -59.21
CA GLY A 39 -8.72 35.10 -58.89
C GLY A 39 -9.59 35.37 -57.65
N ASP A 40 -10.81 35.94 -57.72
CA ASP A 40 -11.98 35.67 -58.59
C ASP A 40 -12.46 34.20 -58.48
N ASP A 41 -13.76 33.88 -58.29
CA ASP A 41 -14.98 34.64 -58.57
C ASP A 41 -15.89 35.00 -57.36
N ASP A 42 -16.70 36.06 -57.53
CA ASP A 42 -17.96 36.41 -56.82
C ASP A 42 -19.09 35.36 -57.05
N PHE A 43 -20.35 35.39 -56.57
CA PHE A 43 -21.31 36.32 -55.91
C PHE A 43 -22.19 35.49 -54.90
N ASP A 44 -23.28 35.89 -54.22
CA ASP A 44 -24.17 37.08 -54.21
C ASP A 44 -24.14 37.87 -52.86
N ASP A 45 -25.19 38.64 -52.54
CA ASP A 45 -25.08 39.93 -51.81
C ASP A 45 -26.27 40.27 -50.85
N ASP A 46 -26.32 41.52 -50.38
CA ASP A 46 -27.41 42.30 -49.75
C ASP A 46 -27.76 42.13 -48.23
N VAL A 47 -28.03 43.18 -47.42
CA VAL A 47 -27.60 44.61 -47.41
C VAL A 47 -28.06 45.33 -46.10
N PHE A 48 -27.19 46.16 -45.48
CA PHE A 48 -27.46 47.26 -44.50
C PHE A 48 -28.20 46.96 -43.17
N ASP A 49 -28.21 47.82 -42.13
CA ASP A 49 -27.20 48.75 -41.56
C ASP A 49 -27.70 49.22 -40.18
N ALA A 50 -26.82 49.27 -39.17
CA ALA A 50 -27.03 49.96 -37.89
C ALA A 50 -25.70 50.13 -37.15
N THR A 51 -25.30 51.37 -36.84
CA THR A 51 -24.05 51.68 -36.13
C THR A 51 -24.17 51.43 -34.60
N PRO A 52 -23.10 50.96 -33.93
CA PRO A 52 -23.12 50.70 -32.50
C PRO A 52 -22.93 51.98 -31.68
N ALA A 53 -23.89 52.28 -30.79
CA ALA A 53 -23.76 53.33 -29.79
C ALA A 53 -23.11 52.78 -28.50
N ASP A 54 -22.04 53.46 -28.07
CA ASP A 54 -21.46 53.55 -26.73
C ASP A 54 -21.34 52.31 -25.81
N GLY A 55 -20.10 52.07 -25.36
CA GLY A 55 -19.85 51.73 -23.96
C GLY A 55 -19.23 50.37 -23.67
N TYR A 56 -17.95 50.39 -23.26
CA TYR A 56 -17.26 49.33 -22.52
C TYR A 56 -17.23 47.92 -23.14
N ALA A 57 -16.19 47.68 -23.94
CA ALA A 57 -15.65 46.34 -24.14
C ALA A 57 -15.19 45.77 -22.77
N ALA A 58 -16.05 44.98 -22.12
CA ALA A 58 -15.79 44.44 -20.79
C ALA A 58 -14.55 43.52 -20.81
N ALA A 59 -13.48 43.94 -20.13
CA ALA A 59 -12.20 43.23 -20.12
C ALA A 59 -12.39 41.75 -19.72
N SER A 60 -11.93 40.84 -20.58
CA SER A 60 -12.09 39.40 -20.41
C SER A 60 -11.58 38.97 -19.02
N PRO A 61 -12.44 38.48 -18.11
CA PRO A 61 -12.10 38.39 -16.70
C PRO A 61 -10.89 37.49 -16.47
N HIS A 62 -9.95 37.98 -15.67
CA HIS A 62 -8.67 37.30 -15.35
C HIS A 62 -8.90 35.84 -14.92
N TRP A 63 -7.93 34.96 -15.18
CA TRP A 63 -8.10 33.51 -14.99
C TRP A 63 -8.57 33.16 -13.57
N ALA A 64 -8.05 33.85 -12.56
CA ALA A 64 -8.47 33.70 -11.16
C ALA A 64 -9.96 34.05 -10.94
N ALA A 65 -10.48 35.08 -11.60
CA ALA A 65 -11.90 35.47 -11.55
C ALA A 65 -12.83 34.54 -12.36
N ARG A 66 -12.26 33.68 -13.23
CA ARG A 66 -12.98 32.56 -13.87
C ARG A 66 -12.92 31.29 -13.04
N ALA A 67 -11.78 31.02 -12.38
CA ALA A 67 -11.61 29.93 -11.43
C ALA A 67 -12.50 30.10 -10.19
N GLY A 68 -12.42 31.27 -9.52
CA GLY A 68 -13.25 31.59 -8.35
C GLY A 68 -14.75 31.49 -8.64
N ARG A 69 -15.22 31.99 -9.79
CA ARG A 69 -16.62 31.79 -10.22
C ARG A 69 -16.97 30.32 -10.45
N ARG A 70 -16.09 29.48 -11.01
CA ARG A 70 -16.33 28.03 -11.13
C ARG A 70 -16.36 27.31 -9.79
N ILE A 71 -15.54 27.73 -8.82
CA ILE A 71 -15.47 27.18 -7.47
C ILE A 71 -16.73 27.56 -6.69
N LEU A 72 -17.09 28.84 -6.64
CA LEU A 72 -18.23 29.35 -5.87
C LEU A 72 -19.60 29.01 -6.50
N ARG A 73 -19.69 28.92 -7.84
CA ARG A 73 -20.97 28.67 -8.53
C ARG A 73 -21.75 27.47 -7.96
N ARG A 74 -21.11 26.32 -7.77
CA ARG A 74 -21.82 25.11 -7.29
C ARG A 74 -22.30 25.21 -5.83
N PRO A 75 -21.47 25.66 -4.86
CA PRO A 75 -21.95 26.03 -3.52
C PRO A 75 -23.09 27.05 -3.54
N THR A 76 -23.01 28.10 -4.36
CA THR A 76 -24.03 29.14 -4.47
C THR A 76 -25.34 28.60 -5.06
N GLU A 77 -25.29 27.94 -6.23
CA GLU A 77 -26.45 27.26 -6.85
C GLU A 77 -27.10 26.26 -5.89
N TRP A 78 -26.31 25.55 -5.09
CA TRP A 78 -26.83 24.63 -4.07
C TRP A 78 -27.45 25.38 -2.89
N PHE A 79 -26.85 26.46 -2.41
CA PHE A 79 -27.39 27.22 -1.28
C PHE A 79 -28.72 27.90 -1.64
N GLU A 80 -28.78 28.55 -2.81
CA GLU A 80 -29.94 29.25 -3.37
C GLU A 80 -31.07 28.31 -3.82
N ALA A 81 -30.75 27.06 -4.18
CA ALA A 81 -31.74 26.07 -4.57
C ALA A 81 -32.76 25.80 -3.45
N PRO A 82 -34.05 25.54 -3.78
CA PRO A 82 -35.09 25.30 -2.77
C PRO A 82 -34.76 24.18 -1.77
N TRP A 83 -34.94 24.49 -0.49
CA TRP A 83 -34.74 23.57 0.63
C TRP A 83 -36.06 22.94 1.07
N THR A 84 -36.46 21.87 0.37
CA THR A 84 -37.60 21.04 0.80
C THR A 84 -37.28 20.30 2.11
N THR A 85 -38.30 19.92 2.88
CA THR A 85 -38.15 19.17 4.13
C THR A 85 -37.36 17.88 3.93
N GLU A 86 -37.61 17.15 2.84
CA GLU A 86 -36.83 15.96 2.43
C GLU A 86 -35.35 16.29 2.24
N ARG A 87 -35.04 17.37 1.50
CA ARG A 87 -33.66 17.77 1.23
C ARG A 87 -32.93 18.22 2.50
N ALA A 88 -33.59 18.96 3.38
CA ALA A 88 -33.05 19.38 4.66
C ALA A 88 -32.74 18.17 5.56
N ILE A 89 -33.68 17.21 5.67
CA ILE A 89 -33.50 16.00 6.48
C ILE A 89 -32.38 15.12 5.91
N CYS A 90 -32.35 14.86 4.60
CA CYS A 90 -31.27 14.10 3.97
C CYS A 90 -29.89 14.75 4.19
N PHE A 91 -29.80 16.09 4.10
CA PHE A 91 -28.55 16.81 4.39
C PHE A 91 -28.13 16.66 5.87
N VAL A 92 -29.06 16.89 6.82
CA VAL A 92 -28.78 16.75 8.25
C VAL A 92 -28.37 15.32 8.60
N VAL A 93 -29.06 14.31 8.07
CA VAL A 93 -28.74 12.90 8.30
C VAL A 93 -27.39 12.52 7.66
N THR A 94 -27.07 13.02 6.47
CA THR A 94 -25.72 12.86 5.86
C THR A 94 -24.65 13.48 6.74
N ALA A 95 -24.85 14.73 7.20
CA ALA A 95 -23.87 15.46 8.00
C ALA A 95 -23.63 14.79 9.37
N ILE A 96 -24.70 14.38 10.04
CA ILE A 96 -24.64 13.62 11.31
C ILE A 96 -23.95 12.27 11.10
N THR A 97 -24.27 11.54 10.01
CA THR A 97 -23.63 10.27 9.68
C THR A 97 -22.12 10.43 9.58
N LEU A 98 -21.66 11.33 8.69
CA LEU A 98 -20.24 11.51 8.44
C LEU A 98 -19.51 12.04 9.69
N LEU A 99 -20.13 12.98 10.43
CA LEU A 99 -19.58 13.46 11.71
C LEU A 99 -19.40 12.32 12.71
N ILE A 100 -20.43 11.50 12.94
CA ILE A 100 -20.37 10.38 13.90
C ILE A 100 -19.33 9.35 13.46
N THR A 101 -19.37 8.87 12.21
CA THR A 101 -18.44 7.82 11.78
C THR A 101 -16.99 8.29 11.76
N THR A 102 -16.73 9.56 11.42
CA THR A 102 -15.38 10.14 11.48
C THR A 102 -14.94 10.36 12.92
N VAL A 103 -15.77 10.92 13.80
CA VAL A 103 -15.39 11.16 15.22
C VAL A 103 -15.18 9.85 15.97
N VAL A 104 -15.99 8.81 15.74
CA VAL A 104 -15.75 7.49 16.35
C VAL A 104 -14.42 6.91 15.90
N MET A 105 -14.11 6.94 14.59
CA MET A 105 -12.83 6.44 14.09
C MET A 105 -11.65 7.27 14.61
N MET A 106 -11.77 8.61 14.60
CA MET A 106 -10.78 9.54 15.14
C MET A 106 -10.43 9.24 16.60
N ASN A 107 -11.43 9.06 17.46
CA ASN A 107 -11.22 8.71 18.86
C ASN A 107 -10.50 7.35 19.01
N VAL A 108 -10.90 6.33 18.23
CA VAL A 108 -10.33 4.98 18.30
C VAL A 108 -8.88 4.91 17.77
N VAL A 109 -8.46 5.81 16.88
CA VAL A 109 -7.06 5.94 16.44
C VAL A 109 -6.26 7.01 17.22
N HIS A 110 -6.83 7.55 18.31
CA HIS A 110 -6.26 8.63 19.13
C HIS A 110 -5.85 9.87 18.32
N PHE A 111 -6.67 10.24 17.33
CA PHE A 111 -6.53 11.45 16.53
C PHE A 111 -7.54 12.50 17.01
N ASN A 112 -7.10 13.41 17.88
CA ASN A 112 -7.95 14.41 18.51
C ASN A 112 -7.29 15.81 18.52
N PRO A 113 -7.21 16.50 17.36
CA PRO A 113 -6.63 17.85 17.24
C PRO A 113 -7.30 18.94 18.10
N LEU A 114 -8.39 18.63 18.80
CA LEU A 114 -9.12 19.54 19.69
C LEU A 114 -8.96 19.18 21.18
N ASN A 115 -8.35 18.03 21.51
CA ASN A 115 -8.01 17.64 22.88
C ASN A 115 -6.60 16.99 22.90
N PRO A 116 -5.53 17.78 23.10
CA PRO A 116 -4.16 17.27 23.10
C PRO A 116 -3.84 16.20 24.16
N GLU A 117 -4.62 16.10 25.24
CA GLU A 117 -4.46 15.04 26.25
C GLU A 117 -4.93 13.65 25.75
N ALA A 118 -5.62 13.61 24.60
CA ALA A 118 -6.14 12.40 23.97
C ALA A 118 -5.76 12.30 22.48
N ASP A 119 -4.70 12.99 22.06
CA ASP A 119 -4.09 12.87 20.73
C ASP A 119 -2.71 12.22 20.85
N LEU A 120 -2.41 11.22 20.01
CA LEU A 120 -1.09 10.57 19.91
C LEU A 120 -0.50 10.73 18.50
N ILE A 121 -1.15 11.48 17.62
CA ILE A 121 -0.82 11.65 16.21
C ILE A 121 0.14 12.83 16.00
N PHE A 122 -0.07 13.94 16.71
CA PHE A 122 0.84 15.10 16.69
C PHE A 122 2.03 14.97 17.65
N ASP A 123 2.04 13.93 18.50
CA ASP A 123 3.22 13.53 19.27
C ASP A 123 4.39 13.21 18.35
N ARG A 124 5.56 13.78 18.66
CA ARG A 124 6.81 13.65 17.88
C ARG A 124 7.55 12.34 18.18
N THR A 125 6.81 11.26 18.34
CA THR A 125 7.32 9.91 18.58
C THR A 125 7.28 9.08 17.29
N THR A 126 8.27 8.22 17.14
CA THR A 126 8.46 7.31 16.00
C THR A 126 7.54 6.10 16.17
N PRO A 127 6.60 5.85 15.24
CA PRO A 127 5.66 4.75 15.36
C PRO A 127 6.35 3.40 15.57
N THR A 128 5.79 2.58 16.47
CA THR A 128 6.27 1.23 16.79
C THR A 128 5.13 0.21 16.66
N GLY A 129 5.36 -1.04 17.07
CA GLY A 129 4.35 -2.11 17.07
C GLY A 129 4.24 -2.83 15.73
N GLY A 130 4.23 -4.17 15.78
CA GLY A 130 4.19 -5.03 14.59
C GLY A 130 5.23 -4.65 13.54
N ASP A 131 4.86 -4.82 12.27
CA ASP A 131 5.58 -4.41 11.07
C ASP A 131 5.60 -2.87 10.94
N MET A 132 4.59 -2.17 11.49
CA MET A 132 4.52 -0.70 11.47
C MET A 132 5.78 -0.05 12.06
N GLY A 133 6.36 -0.66 13.09
CA GLY A 133 7.61 -0.19 13.68
C GLY A 133 8.80 -0.21 12.71
N SER A 134 8.92 -1.22 11.85
CA SER A 134 10.03 -1.32 10.88
C SER A 134 9.75 -0.56 9.58
N HIS A 135 8.47 -0.28 9.27
CA HIS A 135 8.10 0.52 8.11
C HIS A 135 8.65 1.95 8.14
N VAL A 136 9.08 2.49 9.29
CA VAL A 136 9.63 3.86 9.40
C VAL A 136 10.96 4.05 8.68
N TRP A 137 11.71 2.98 8.38
CA TRP A 137 12.93 3.05 7.56
C TRP A 137 12.62 3.51 6.11
N GLY A 138 11.62 2.87 5.47
CA GLY A 138 11.40 2.97 4.03
C GLY A 138 11.18 4.39 3.49
N PRO A 139 10.25 5.19 4.05
CA PRO A 139 10.05 6.56 3.59
C PRO A 139 11.24 7.48 3.90
N SER A 140 12.05 7.21 4.92
CA SER A 140 13.32 7.93 5.13
C SER A 140 14.30 7.61 4.00
N TYR A 141 14.56 6.32 3.73
CA TYR A 141 15.42 5.89 2.63
C TYR A 141 14.97 6.44 1.26
N LEU A 142 13.65 6.50 1.03
CA LEU A 142 13.05 7.13 -0.14
C LEU A 142 13.34 8.63 -0.22
N ARG A 143 13.25 9.37 0.89
CA ARG A 143 13.56 10.80 0.99
C ARG A 143 15.04 11.08 0.74
N ASP A 144 15.89 10.31 1.40
CA ASP A 144 17.31 10.61 1.60
C ASP A 144 18.18 10.08 0.46
N SER A 145 18.00 8.81 0.06
CA SER A 145 18.86 8.12 -0.92
C SER A 145 18.27 8.02 -2.33
N LEU A 146 16.94 7.98 -2.49
CA LEU A 146 16.29 7.77 -3.80
C LEU A 146 15.79 9.07 -4.45
N LEU A 147 14.95 9.86 -3.76
CA LEU A 147 14.36 11.08 -4.33
C LEU A 147 15.40 12.18 -4.61
N SER A 148 16.46 12.23 -3.82
CA SER A 148 17.67 13.04 -4.05
C SER A 148 18.33 12.75 -5.40
N ASN A 149 18.26 11.49 -5.86
CA ASN A 149 18.77 11.00 -7.14
C ASN A 149 17.67 10.92 -8.24
N PHE A 150 16.52 11.58 -8.04
CA PHE A 150 15.34 11.53 -8.92
C PHE A 150 14.74 10.12 -9.14
N GLN A 151 15.02 9.18 -8.23
CA GLN A 151 14.51 7.80 -8.27
C GLN A 151 13.29 7.62 -7.37
N ILE A 152 12.46 6.62 -7.70
CA ILE A 152 11.34 6.13 -6.88
C ILE A 152 11.44 4.63 -6.55
N SER A 153 12.50 3.99 -7.03
CA SER A 153 12.93 2.63 -6.73
C SER A 153 14.40 2.50 -7.13
N GLY A 154 15.17 1.70 -6.39
CA GLY A 154 16.62 1.56 -6.58
C GLY A 154 17.14 0.36 -5.81
N TRP A 155 18.40 0.39 -5.40
CA TRP A 155 18.98 -0.53 -4.41
C TRP A 155 19.01 0.09 -3.02
N THR A 156 19.26 -0.75 -2.01
CA THR A 156 19.77 -0.38 -0.69
C THR A 156 20.68 -1.50 -0.21
N MET A 157 21.70 -1.18 0.59
CA MET A 157 22.54 -2.16 1.31
C MET A 157 22.03 -2.45 2.73
N ASP A 158 21.03 -1.71 3.21
CA ASP A 158 20.64 -1.65 4.63
C ASP A 158 20.12 -2.97 5.20
N TRP A 159 19.39 -3.75 4.38
CA TRP A 159 18.73 -5.01 4.76
C TRP A 159 19.19 -6.17 3.88
N TYR A 160 19.27 -7.39 4.44
CA TYR A 160 19.47 -8.66 3.73
C TYR A 160 20.72 -8.72 2.83
N ALA A 161 21.84 -8.11 3.23
CA ALA A 161 23.02 -7.98 2.36
C ALA A 161 22.72 -7.31 1.00
N GLY A 162 21.68 -6.46 0.98
CA GLY A 162 21.21 -5.71 -0.17
C GLY A 162 19.84 -6.16 -0.69
N MET A 163 19.02 -5.20 -1.13
CA MET A 163 17.72 -5.48 -1.76
C MET A 163 17.27 -4.35 -2.72
N PRO A 164 16.40 -4.64 -3.70
CA PRO A 164 15.87 -3.63 -4.63
C PRO A 164 14.71 -2.84 -3.99
N ALA A 165 15.03 -1.75 -3.30
CA ALA A 165 14.10 -0.86 -2.64
C ALA A 165 12.95 -0.40 -3.58
N TYR A 166 11.70 -0.56 -3.12
CA TYR A 166 10.46 -0.25 -3.84
C TYR A 166 10.21 -0.99 -5.17
N ARG A 167 11.05 -1.97 -5.55
CA ARG A 167 10.79 -2.87 -6.69
C ARG A 167 9.61 -3.82 -6.44
N PHE A 168 9.50 -4.31 -5.20
CA PHE A 168 8.47 -5.29 -4.79
C PHE A 168 7.46 -4.75 -3.76
N TYR A 169 7.74 -3.60 -3.16
CA TYR A 169 6.90 -2.94 -2.14
C TYR A 169 6.34 -1.60 -2.63
N MET A 170 5.27 -1.15 -1.98
CA MET A 170 4.38 -0.09 -2.49
C MET A 170 4.91 1.31 -2.22
N VAL A 171 5.16 2.10 -3.27
CA VAL A 171 5.85 3.40 -3.17
C VAL A 171 4.93 4.59 -2.85
N VAL A 172 3.66 4.56 -3.27
CA VAL A 172 2.75 5.73 -3.15
C VAL A 172 2.48 6.20 -1.70
N PRO A 173 2.30 5.32 -0.70
CA PRO A 173 2.15 5.77 0.69
C PRO A 173 3.44 6.41 1.23
N ALA A 174 4.61 5.86 0.87
CA ALA A 174 5.89 6.42 1.26
C ALA A 174 6.11 7.82 0.66
N LEU A 175 5.76 8.02 -0.62
CA LEU A 175 5.75 9.34 -1.26
C LEU A 175 4.77 10.32 -0.58
N ALA A 176 3.64 9.83 -0.05
CA ALA A 176 2.72 10.67 0.71
C ALA A 176 3.30 11.07 2.08
N ILE A 177 4.05 10.18 2.74
CA ILE A 177 4.76 10.46 3.99
C ILE A 177 5.87 11.49 3.75
N THR A 178 6.75 11.28 2.77
CA THR A 178 7.85 12.22 2.49
C THR A 178 7.37 13.59 2.00
N MET A 179 6.26 13.66 1.26
CA MET A 179 5.64 14.94 0.89
C MET A 179 5.04 15.68 2.10
N LEU A 180 4.56 14.95 3.12
CA LEU A 180 3.97 15.53 4.33
C LEU A 180 5.04 15.90 5.39
N ASP A 181 6.16 15.19 5.42
CA ASP A 181 7.35 15.46 6.26
C ASP A 181 7.95 16.86 6.02
N VAL A 182 7.78 17.40 4.81
CA VAL A 182 8.13 18.80 4.46
C VAL A 182 7.31 19.84 5.27
N LEU A 183 6.18 19.44 5.87
CA LEU A 183 5.23 20.33 6.55
C LEU A 183 5.07 20.04 8.06
N VAL A 184 5.27 18.79 8.49
CA VAL A 184 5.16 18.34 9.89
C VAL A 184 6.23 17.27 10.19
N PRO A 185 6.70 17.09 11.44
CA PRO A 185 7.79 16.15 11.75
C PRO A 185 7.51 14.71 11.29
N TYR A 186 8.54 14.00 10.85
CA TYR A 186 8.46 12.65 10.27
C TYR A 186 7.50 11.67 10.95
N GLY A 187 7.59 11.49 12.27
CA GLY A 187 6.67 10.61 13.03
C GLY A 187 5.20 11.02 12.90
N VAL A 188 4.92 12.33 12.90
CA VAL A 188 3.56 12.90 12.70
C VAL A 188 3.10 12.69 11.25
N ALA A 189 3.99 12.91 10.26
CA ALA A 189 3.70 12.67 8.85
C ALA A 189 3.36 11.19 8.59
N PHE A 190 4.15 10.27 9.17
CA PHE A 190 3.91 8.83 9.11
C PHE A 190 2.55 8.46 9.70
N LYS A 191 2.26 8.87 10.95
CA LYS A 191 1.00 8.58 11.64
C LYS A 191 -0.22 9.08 10.86
N LEU A 192 -0.18 10.32 10.39
CA LEU A 192 -1.27 10.94 9.61
C LEU A 192 -1.56 10.18 8.32
N VAL A 193 -0.55 9.72 7.58
CA VAL A 193 -0.75 8.88 6.39
C VAL A 193 -1.27 7.51 6.78
N ALA A 194 -0.72 6.87 7.82
CA ALA A 194 -1.12 5.54 8.26
C ALA A 194 -2.61 5.46 8.66
N ILE A 195 -3.14 6.45 9.39
CA ILE A 195 -4.57 6.49 9.75
C ILE A 195 -5.48 6.97 8.61
N SER A 196 -4.94 7.58 7.55
CA SER A 196 -5.73 8.30 6.54
C SER A 196 -6.76 7.42 5.83
N GLY A 197 -6.43 6.15 5.58
CA GLY A 197 -7.38 5.16 5.07
C GLY A 197 -8.54 4.96 6.04
N LEU A 198 -8.28 4.46 7.25
CA LEU A 198 -9.29 4.22 8.28
C LEU A 198 -10.22 5.42 8.52
N VAL A 199 -9.66 6.62 8.75
CA VAL A 199 -10.43 7.83 9.07
C VAL A 199 -11.35 8.27 7.93
N THR A 200 -10.95 8.04 6.66
CA THR A 200 -11.74 8.43 5.49
C THR A 200 -12.57 7.29 4.89
N PHE A 201 -12.37 6.04 5.34
CA PHE A 201 -13.05 4.86 4.80
C PHE A 201 -14.59 4.90 4.92
N PRO A 202 -15.22 5.27 6.07
CA PRO A 202 -16.68 5.45 6.15
C PRO A 202 -17.21 6.47 5.13
N ALA A 203 -16.48 7.56 4.89
CA ALA A 203 -16.84 8.58 3.91
C ALA A 203 -16.67 8.06 2.47
N ALA A 204 -15.70 7.18 2.19
CA ALA A 204 -15.56 6.50 0.90
C ALA A 204 -16.70 5.51 0.64
N CYS A 205 -17.17 4.77 1.64
CA CYS A 205 -18.35 3.90 1.52
C CYS A 205 -19.64 4.70 1.27
N TRP A 206 -19.84 5.84 1.95
CA TRP A 206 -20.92 6.77 1.63
C TRP A 206 -20.80 7.33 0.20
N ALA A 207 -19.59 7.75 -0.20
CA ALA A 207 -19.34 8.29 -1.53
C ALA A 207 -19.62 7.24 -2.62
N PHE A 208 -19.25 5.97 -2.40
CA PHE A 208 -19.62 4.84 -3.24
C PHE A 208 -21.15 4.76 -3.41
N GLY A 209 -21.90 4.68 -2.30
CA GLY A 209 -23.37 4.61 -2.32
C GLY A 209 -24.01 5.77 -3.09
N ARG A 210 -23.54 6.99 -2.82
CA ARG A 210 -24.02 8.24 -3.42
C ARG A 210 -23.70 8.33 -4.92
N LEU A 211 -22.49 7.96 -5.35
CA LEU A 211 -22.06 8.01 -6.76
C LEU A 211 -22.74 6.92 -7.61
N ALA A 212 -22.91 5.73 -7.03
CA ALA A 212 -23.64 4.60 -7.60
C ALA A 212 -25.17 4.76 -7.63
N ARG A 213 -25.72 5.82 -7.01
CA ARG A 213 -27.17 6.11 -6.89
C ARG A 213 -27.99 5.11 -6.07
N PHE A 214 -27.41 4.52 -5.02
CA PHE A 214 -28.24 3.92 -3.98
C PHE A 214 -29.15 5.01 -3.37
N ARG A 215 -30.42 4.68 -3.12
CA ARG A 215 -31.42 5.64 -2.61
C ARG A 215 -31.20 5.91 -1.11
N TYR A 216 -31.47 7.14 -0.67
CA TYR A 216 -31.50 7.47 0.76
C TYR A 216 -32.36 6.47 1.56
N PRO A 217 -31.89 5.95 2.71
CA PRO A 217 -30.67 6.31 3.44
C PRO A 217 -29.48 5.34 3.20
N LEU A 218 -29.46 4.58 2.11
CA LEU A 218 -28.42 3.57 1.89
C LEU A 218 -26.99 4.12 1.80
N PRO A 219 -26.70 5.28 1.17
CA PRO A 219 -25.36 5.88 1.24
C PRO A 219 -24.93 6.15 2.68
N GLU A 220 -25.84 6.63 3.52
CA GLU A 220 -25.57 6.94 4.93
C GLU A 220 -25.34 5.66 5.74
N LEU A 221 -26.14 4.61 5.52
CA LEU A 221 -25.89 3.29 6.10
C LEU A 221 -24.59 2.64 5.61
N PHE A 222 -24.14 2.93 4.39
CA PHE A 222 -22.84 2.44 3.90
C PHE A 222 -21.66 3.05 4.67
N ALA A 223 -21.77 4.26 5.23
CA ALA A 223 -20.75 4.76 6.16
C ALA A 223 -20.70 3.92 7.44
N PHE A 224 -21.85 3.52 7.98
CA PHE A 224 -21.91 2.62 9.14
C PHE A 224 -21.43 1.19 8.82
N ALA A 225 -21.64 0.69 7.59
CA ALA A 225 -21.02 -0.57 7.14
C ALA A 225 -19.49 -0.45 7.01
N GLY A 226 -19.00 0.70 6.53
CA GLY A 226 -17.57 1.00 6.49
C GLY A 226 -16.96 1.09 7.89
N LEU A 227 -17.67 1.71 8.84
CA LEU A 227 -17.27 1.77 10.25
C LEU A 227 -17.25 0.38 10.90
N LEU A 228 -18.28 -0.44 10.69
CA LEU A 228 -18.31 -1.84 11.16
C LEU A 228 -17.09 -2.62 10.64
N PHE A 229 -16.83 -2.58 9.34
CA PHE A 229 -15.69 -3.28 8.74
C PHE A 229 -14.35 -2.78 9.27
N ALA A 230 -14.16 -1.45 9.35
CA ALA A 230 -12.89 -0.87 9.79
C ALA A 230 -12.61 -1.14 11.27
N LEU A 231 -13.65 -1.37 12.08
CA LEU A 231 -13.55 -1.74 13.50
C LEU A 231 -13.83 -3.24 13.75
N ASP A 232 -13.83 -4.08 12.73
CA ASP A 232 -14.14 -5.52 12.89
C ASP A 232 -12.98 -6.23 13.61
N GLU A 233 -13.22 -6.66 14.85
CA GLU A 233 -12.22 -7.33 15.69
C GLU A 233 -12.02 -8.82 15.35
N SER A 234 -12.85 -9.42 14.47
CA SER A 234 -12.79 -10.86 14.15
C SER A 234 -11.56 -11.30 13.34
N PHE A 235 -10.78 -10.35 12.82
CA PHE A 235 -9.54 -10.64 12.11
C PHE A 235 -8.43 -9.61 12.38
N SER A 236 -7.21 -10.00 12.07
CA SER A 236 -6.02 -9.15 12.01
C SER A 236 -5.14 -9.63 10.85
N ILE A 237 -4.06 -8.91 10.51
CA ILE A 237 -3.07 -9.19 9.45
C ILE A 237 -3.59 -9.47 8.01
N TYR A 238 -4.90 -9.60 7.76
CA TYR A 238 -5.44 -9.82 6.42
C TYR A 238 -5.50 -8.53 5.58
N GLY A 239 -5.73 -7.38 6.23
CA GLY A 239 -5.76 -6.05 5.61
C GLY A 239 -7.05 -5.26 5.83
N GLY A 240 -6.93 -3.93 5.88
CA GLY A 240 -8.05 -2.99 5.74
C GLY A 240 -8.86 -2.62 7.00
N ASN A 241 -8.89 -3.48 8.03
CA ASN A 241 -9.42 -3.11 9.35
C ASN A 241 -8.34 -2.46 10.24
N LEU A 242 -8.75 -1.94 11.40
CA LEU A 242 -7.89 -1.29 12.39
C LEU A 242 -6.72 -2.18 12.83
N LYS A 243 -6.98 -3.43 13.24
CA LYS A 243 -5.92 -4.34 13.69
C LYS A 243 -4.91 -4.66 12.60
N SER A 244 -5.35 -4.93 11.37
CA SER A 244 -4.40 -5.12 10.26
C SER A 244 -3.61 -3.83 9.99
N THR A 245 -4.27 -2.67 9.98
CA THR A 245 -3.63 -1.37 9.76
C THR A 245 -2.54 -1.10 10.80
N MET A 246 -2.81 -1.39 12.09
CA MET A 246 -1.82 -1.25 13.17
C MET A 246 -0.77 -2.35 13.17
N ALA A 247 -1.05 -3.55 12.64
CA ALA A 247 -0.01 -4.55 12.41
C ALA A 247 1.03 -4.09 11.38
N GLY A 248 0.63 -3.27 10.39
CA GLY A 248 1.49 -2.78 9.31
C GLY A 248 0.73 -2.49 8.00
N GLU A 249 -0.46 -3.05 7.83
CA GLU A 249 -1.28 -2.98 6.61
C GLU A 249 -1.93 -1.61 6.36
N PHE A 250 -1.32 -0.52 6.82
CA PHE A 250 -1.88 0.83 6.66
C PHE A 250 -2.09 1.18 5.19
N SER A 251 -1.16 0.76 4.31
CA SER A 251 -1.30 0.93 2.86
C SER A 251 -2.52 0.21 2.28
N PHE A 252 -2.87 -0.96 2.81
CA PHE A 252 -4.06 -1.71 2.42
C PHE A 252 -5.33 -0.89 2.71
N SER A 253 -5.40 -0.23 3.87
CA SER A 253 -6.55 0.63 4.22
C SER A 253 -6.69 1.83 3.28
N ILE A 254 -5.57 2.44 2.86
CA ILE A 254 -5.54 3.55 1.90
C ILE A 254 -5.99 3.06 0.51
N ALA A 255 -5.43 1.93 0.05
CA ALA A 255 -5.78 1.31 -1.22
C ALA A 255 -7.27 0.94 -1.31
N LEU A 256 -7.82 0.34 -0.25
CA LEU A 256 -9.23 -0.05 -0.16
C LEU A 256 -10.16 1.17 -0.18
N THR A 257 -9.78 2.25 0.50
CA THR A 257 -10.50 3.53 0.53
C THR A 257 -10.56 4.18 -0.84
N LEU A 258 -9.40 4.32 -1.51
CA LEU A 258 -9.31 4.84 -2.88
C LEU A 258 -10.06 3.94 -3.87
N GLY A 259 -10.02 2.62 -3.66
CA GLY A 259 -10.73 1.62 -4.45
C GLY A 259 -12.24 1.76 -4.36
N MET A 260 -12.80 1.87 -3.15
CA MET A 260 -14.24 2.10 -2.95
C MET A 260 -14.72 3.40 -3.59
N LEU A 261 -13.96 4.49 -3.43
CA LEU A 261 -14.25 5.76 -4.10
C LEU A 261 -14.15 5.65 -5.64
N GLY A 262 -13.14 4.91 -6.13
CA GLY A 262 -12.92 4.62 -7.55
C GLY A 262 -14.03 3.79 -8.19
N LEU A 263 -14.49 2.72 -7.54
CA LEU A 263 -15.64 1.90 -7.96
C LEU A 263 -16.95 2.71 -7.96
N GLY A 264 -17.13 3.60 -6.97
CA GLY A 264 -18.23 4.55 -6.93
C GLY A 264 -18.21 5.50 -8.13
N MET A 265 -17.04 6.08 -8.42
CA MET A 265 -16.85 6.94 -9.58
C MET A 265 -17.01 6.16 -10.90
N LEU A 266 -16.62 4.89 -10.97
CA LEU A 266 -16.83 4.03 -12.14
C LEU A 266 -18.32 3.82 -12.40
N ALA A 267 -19.13 3.51 -11.38
CA ALA A 267 -20.58 3.42 -11.51
C ALA A 267 -21.21 4.77 -11.95
N HIS A 268 -20.67 5.91 -11.51
CA HIS A 268 -21.06 7.23 -12.01
C HIS A 268 -20.68 7.43 -13.48
N THR A 269 -19.47 7.05 -13.88
CA THR A 269 -18.90 7.19 -15.22
C THR A 269 -19.66 6.33 -16.23
N LEU A 270 -19.86 5.04 -15.98
CA LEU A 270 -20.62 4.13 -16.86
C LEU A 270 -22.07 4.58 -17.08
N ARG A 271 -22.65 5.27 -16.10
CA ARG A 271 -24.00 5.85 -16.19
C ARG A 271 -24.06 7.19 -16.95
N THR A 272 -22.98 7.97 -17.02
CA THR A 272 -23.02 9.38 -17.49
C THR A 272 -22.06 9.75 -18.63
N GLY A 273 -21.06 8.93 -18.93
CA GLY A 273 -19.94 9.29 -19.80
C GLY A 273 -18.90 10.25 -19.19
N ARG A 274 -19.09 10.67 -17.93
CA ARG A 274 -18.30 11.75 -17.31
C ARG A 274 -17.26 11.24 -16.30
N ASN A 275 -16.29 12.11 -16.01
CA ASN A 275 -15.24 11.95 -14.99
C ASN A 275 -14.25 10.78 -15.20
N GLY A 276 -14.27 10.08 -16.35
CA GLY A 276 -13.46 8.88 -16.58
C GLY A 276 -11.95 9.03 -16.33
N ALA A 277 -11.37 10.22 -16.50
CA ALA A 277 -9.99 10.50 -16.11
C ALA A 277 -9.77 10.40 -14.59
N THR A 278 -10.64 11.03 -13.80
CA THR A 278 -10.63 10.94 -12.33
C THR A 278 -10.88 9.51 -11.86
N THR A 279 -11.75 8.77 -12.55
CA THR A 279 -11.98 7.34 -12.30
C THR A 279 -10.70 6.53 -12.53
N ALA A 280 -10.01 6.74 -13.65
CA ALA A 280 -8.76 6.04 -13.96
C ALA A 280 -7.67 6.34 -12.92
N VAL A 281 -7.52 7.60 -12.50
CA VAL A 281 -6.57 8.00 -11.45
C VAL A 281 -6.90 7.37 -10.09
N LEU A 282 -8.17 7.34 -9.68
CA LEU A 282 -8.56 6.70 -8.40
C LEU A 282 -8.30 5.19 -8.39
N LEU A 283 -8.59 4.51 -9.51
CA LEU A 283 -8.33 3.08 -9.65
C LEU A 283 -6.83 2.77 -9.71
N ALA A 284 -6.03 3.61 -10.40
CA ALA A 284 -4.58 3.50 -10.44
C ALA A 284 -3.93 3.74 -9.06
N LEU A 285 -4.31 4.81 -8.35
CA LEU A 285 -3.80 5.09 -7.01
C LEU A 285 -4.18 4.00 -6.00
N SER A 286 -5.38 3.41 -6.11
CA SER A 286 -5.75 2.24 -5.31
C SER A 286 -4.79 1.07 -5.54
N ALA A 287 -4.52 0.74 -6.81
CA ALA A 287 -3.62 -0.35 -7.20
C ALA A 287 -2.15 -0.09 -6.82
N LEU A 288 -1.68 1.15 -6.95
CA LEU A 288 -0.32 1.58 -6.60
C LEU A 288 -0.08 1.78 -5.10
N CYS A 289 -1.14 1.96 -4.30
CA CYS A 289 -1.05 1.85 -2.85
C CYS A 289 -0.95 0.39 -2.41
N HIS A 290 -1.73 -0.53 -2.99
CA HIS A 290 -1.61 -1.95 -2.65
C HIS A 290 -1.92 -2.89 -3.81
N GLY A 291 -0.88 -3.57 -4.30
CA GLY A 291 -0.92 -4.45 -5.48
C GLY A 291 -2.04 -5.49 -5.43
N LEU A 292 -2.19 -6.20 -4.30
CA LEU A 292 -3.25 -7.20 -4.10
C LEU A 292 -4.68 -6.60 -4.13
N VAL A 293 -4.90 -5.42 -3.52
CA VAL A 293 -6.21 -4.76 -3.52
C VAL A 293 -6.57 -4.31 -4.94
N GLY A 294 -5.63 -3.73 -5.67
CA GLY A 294 -5.80 -3.40 -7.09
C GLY A 294 -6.16 -4.61 -7.94
N ALA A 295 -5.36 -5.68 -7.85
CA ALA A 295 -5.45 -6.86 -8.70
C ALA A 295 -6.65 -7.79 -8.38
N PHE A 296 -6.97 -8.00 -7.11
CA PHE A 296 -7.95 -9.03 -6.69
C PHE A 296 -9.27 -8.47 -6.15
N TYR A 297 -9.32 -7.22 -5.70
CA TYR A 297 -10.58 -6.60 -5.23
C TYR A 297 -11.14 -5.68 -6.32
N ILE A 298 -10.35 -4.68 -6.71
CA ILE A 298 -10.82 -3.53 -7.48
C ILE A 298 -10.94 -3.84 -8.96
N ALA A 299 -9.97 -4.53 -9.58
CA ALA A 299 -10.08 -4.95 -10.97
C ALA A 299 -11.24 -5.95 -11.23
N PRO A 300 -11.45 -7.00 -10.40
CA PRO A 300 -12.60 -7.89 -10.56
C PRO A 300 -13.95 -7.19 -10.29
N ALA A 301 -14.03 -6.33 -9.27
CA ALA A 301 -15.25 -5.53 -9.02
C ALA A 301 -15.55 -4.56 -10.18
N ALA A 302 -14.53 -3.92 -10.75
CA ALA A 302 -14.68 -3.07 -11.93
C ALA A 302 -15.15 -3.88 -13.15
N LEU A 303 -14.60 -5.08 -13.37
CA LEU A 303 -15.04 -5.98 -14.44
C LEU A 303 -16.50 -6.41 -14.26
N VAL A 304 -16.91 -6.82 -13.06
CA VAL A 304 -18.32 -7.16 -12.77
C VAL A 304 -19.23 -5.94 -12.99
N LEU A 305 -18.82 -4.73 -12.62
CA LEU A 305 -19.56 -3.50 -12.94
C LEU A 305 -19.69 -3.28 -14.45
N LEU A 306 -18.64 -3.51 -15.25
CA LEU A 306 -18.71 -3.42 -16.71
C LEU A 306 -19.70 -4.43 -17.31
N LEU A 307 -19.72 -5.66 -16.79
CA LEU A 307 -20.59 -6.75 -17.24
C LEU A 307 -22.07 -6.52 -16.86
N VAL A 308 -22.39 -6.07 -15.64
CA VAL A 308 -23.79 -5.82 -15.24
C VAL A 308 -24.35 -4.53 -15.89
N TRP A 309 -23.48 -3.62 -16.33
CA TRP A 309 -23.85 -2.42 -17.11
C TRP A 309 -23.71 -2.60 -18.64
N ILE A 310 -23.55 -3.84 -19.12
CA ILE A 310 -23.20 -4.19 -20.51
C ILE A 310 -23.96 -3.41 -21.59
N SER A 311 -23.18 -2.76 -22.45
CA SER A 311 -23.57 -2.18 -23.75
C SER A 311 -22.30 -1.71 -24.46
N TRP A 312 -22.22 -1.77 -25.79
CA TRP A 312 -20.98 -1.48 -26.52
C TRP A 312 -20.38 -0.09 -26.19
N LYS A 313 -21.23 0.95 -26.10
CA LYS A 313 -20.81 2.32 -25.72
C LYS A 313 -20.19 2.37 -24.31
N ARG A 314 -20.72 1.62 -23.34
CA ARG A 314 -20.19 1.56 -21.96
C ARG A 314 -18.97 0.67 -21.84
N LEU A 315 -18.92 -0.46 -22.55
CA LEU A 315 -17.75 -1.33 -22.60
C LEU A 315 -16.55 -0.60 -23.18
N ALA A 316 -16.69 0.08 -24.33
CA ALA A 316 -15.61 0.86 -24.93
C ALA A 316 -15.14 2.02 -24.01
N HIS A 317 -16.09 2.73 -23.38
CA HIS A 317 -15.77 3.81 -22.44
C HIS A 317 -15.09 3.32 -21.16
N GLY A 318 -15.55 2.20 -20.61
CA GLY A 318 -14.99 1.57 -19.42
C GLY A 318 -13.64 0.89 -19.67
N ALA A 319 -13.46 0.29 -20.84
CA ALA A 319 -12.17 -0.23 -21.29
C ALA A 319 -11.15 0.91 -21.45
N LEU A 320 -11.55 2.08 -21.97
CA LEU A 320 -10.66 3.25 -22.00
C LEU A 320 -10.25 3.71 -20.59
N VAL A 321 -11.17 3.68 -19.62
CA VAL A 321 -10.85 3.98 -18.21
C VAL A 321 -9.90 2.93 -17.61
N GLY A 322 -10.16 1.64 -17.85
CA GLY A 322 -9.31 0.54 -17.36
C GLY A 322 -7.91 0.53 -17.97
N VAL A 323 -7.79 0.74 -19.29
CA VAL A 323 -6.51 0.93 -19.99
C VAL A 323 -5.77 2.14 -19.43
N THR A 324 -6.45 3.26 -19.18
CA THR A 324 -5.80 4.44 -18.60
C THR A 324 -5.32 4.16 -17.17
N ALA A 325 -6.11 3.47 -16.34
CA ALA A 325 -5.70 3.09 -14.99
C ALA A 325 -4.49 2.13 -15.00
N LEU A 326 -4.48 1.15 -15.92
CA LEU A 326 -3.35 0.24 -16.12
C LEU A 326 -2.09 1.02 -16.55
N LEU A 327 -2.19 1.85 -17.60
CA LEU A 327 -1.06 2.67 -18.08
C LEU A 327 -0.48 3.55 -16.96
N LEU A 328 -1.33 4.21 -16.16
CA LEU A 328 -0.91 5.01 -15.01
C LEU A 328 -0.21 4.19 -13.89
N SER A 329 -0.37 2.87 -13.87
CA SER A 329 0.17 1.98 -12.84
C SER A 329 1.39 1.16 -13.32
N LEU A 330 1.72 1.21 -14.62
CA LEU A 330 2.67 0.29 -15.22
C LEU A 330 4.13 0.55 -14.85
N PHE A 331 4.51 1.78 -14.44
CA PHE A 331 5.86 2.05 -13.92
C PHE A 331 6.24 1.20 -12.71
N TRP A 332 5.25 0.68 -11.96
CA TRP A 332 5.47 -0.23 -10.83
C TRP A 332 5.06 -1.66 -11.19
N TYR A 333 3.85 -1.86 -11.72
CA TYR A 333 3.34 -3.20 -12.03
C TYR A 333 4.11 -3.92 -13.15
N GLY A 334 4.61 -3.19 -14.15
CA GLY A 334 5.40 -3.76 -15.24
C GLY A 334 6.73 -4.35 -14.73
N PRO A 335 7.57 -3.54 -14.06
CA PRO A 335 8.78 -4.03 -13.41
C PRO A 335 8.55 -5.08 -12.34
N PHE A 336 7.47 -4.98 -11.54
CA PHE A 336 7.10 -6.02 -10.57
C PHE A 336 6.84 -7.37 -11.24
N MET A 337 5.96 -7.40 -12.25
CA MET A 337 5.57 -8.64 -12.94
C MET A 337 6.73 -9.31 -13.68
N LEU A 338 7.69 -8.55 -14.23
CA LEU A 338 8.84 -9.13 -14.93
C LEU A 338 9.97 -9.58 -14.00
N ASN A 339 10.01 -9.11 -12.75
CA ASN A 339 11.08 -9.43 -11.79
C ASN A 339 10.65 -10.32 -10.61
N HIS A 340 9.38 -10.72 -10.49
CA HIS A 340 8.88 -11.55 -9.39
C HIS A 340 9.55 -12.95 -9.24
N GLN A 341 10.37 -13.36 -10.21
CA GLN A 341 11.23 -14.55 -10.12
C GLN A 341 12.48 -14.36 -9.24
N TYR A 342 12.78 -13.12 -8.83
CA TYR A 342 13.88 -12.76 -7.92
C TYR A 342 13.40 -12.45 -6.50
N MET A 343 12.10 -12.59 -6.23
CA MET A 343 11.55 -12.53 -4.87
C MET A 343 11.85 -13.84 -4.12
N THR A 344 12.05 -13.77 -2.80
CA THR A 344 12.04 -14.97 -1.94
C THR A 344 10.61 -15.43 -1.74
N ASP A 345 10.38 -16.74 -1.90
CA ASP A 345 9.13 -17.38 -1.50
C ASP A 345 9.22 -17.76 -0.01
N MET A 346 8.36 -17.17 0.82
CA MET A 346 8.29 -17.47 2.26
C MET A 346 7.64 -18.84 2.55
N LYS A 347 7.12 -19.51 1.51
CA LYS A 347 6.44 -20.81 1.57
C LYS A 347 5.22 -20.81 2.50
N TYR A 348 4.46 -19.71 2.49
CA TYR A 348 3.25 -19.57 3.29
C TYR A 348 2.17 -20.59 2.88
N GLY A 349 1.77 -21.44 3.84
CA GLY A 349 0.61 -22.32 3.68
C GLY A 349 -0.66 -21.50 3.48
N GLY A 350 -1.42 -21.81 2.42
CA GLY A 350 -2.77 -21.29 2.23
C GLY A 350 -3.75 -21.94 3.21
N ARG A 351 -4.82 -21.21 3.54
CA ARG A 351 -5.82 -21.65 4.51
C ARG A 351 -7.09 -22.19 3.84
N PRO A 352 -7.79 -23.17 4.43
CA PRO A 352 -7.54 -23.73 5.77
C PRO A 352 -6.29 -24.62 5.85
N GLU A 353 -5.60 -24.55 6.99
CA GLU A 353 -4.40 -25.33 7.30
C GLU A 353 -4.63 -26.25 8.51
N GLY A 354 -4.55 -27.57 8.29
CA GLY A 354 -4.80 -28.58 9.33
C GLY A 354 -6.28 -28.86 9.63
N ALA A 355 -6.53 -29.70 10.64
CA ALA A 355 -7.89 -30.19 10.99
C ALA A 355 -8.70 -29.25 11.91
N SER A 356 -8.09 -28.19 12.43
CA SER A 356 -8.69 -27.20 13.34
C SER A 356 -8.99 -25.86 12.67
N ASP A 357 -8.86 -25.79 11.34
CA ASP A 357 -9.12 -24.61 10.52
C ASP A 357 -10.07 -25.01 9.38
N SER A 358 -10.97 -24.12 8.96
CA SER A 358 -11.88 -24.42 7.87
C SER A 358 -12.28 -23.19 7.06
N PHE A 359 -12.66 -23.41 5.80
CA PHE A 359 -13.32 -22.38 4.98
C PHE A 359 -14.58 -21.82 5.64
N TRP A 360 -15.20 -22.55 6.56
CA TRP A 360 -16.41 -22.09 7.25
C TRP A 360 -16.06 -21.03 8.29
N ASP A 361 -15.03 -21.25 9.11
CA ASP A 361 -14.51 -20.25 10.07
C ASP A 361 -13.89 -19.05 9.35
N MET A 362 -13.24 -19.27 8.20
CA MET A 362 -12.72 -18.21 7.33
C MET A 362 -13.82 -17.33 6.73
N PHE A 363 -14.98 -17.87 6.35
CA PHE A 363 -16.07 -17.07 5.78
C PHE A 363 -17.04 -16.53 6.84
N PHE A 364 -17.08 -17.14 8.03
CA PHE A 364 -17.97 -16.80 9.15
C PHE A 364 -17.18 -16.70 10.47
N PRO A 365 -16.36 -15.64 10.65
CA PRO A 365 -15.47 -15.46 11.79
C PRO A 365 -16.14 -14.79 13.02
N LEU A 366 -17.44 -14.50 12.96
CA LEU A 366 -18.18 -13.84 14.05
C LEU A 366 -18.87 -14.87 14.94
N ALA A 367 -19.35 -14.44 16.12
CA ALA A 367 -20.22 -15.26 16.93
C ALA A 367 -21.44 -15.75 16.10
N PRO A 368 -21.78 -17.06 16.08
CA PRO A 368 -22.73 -17.62 15.12
C PRO A 368 -24.10 -16.90 15.02
N PRO A 369 -24.72 -16.38 16.10
CA PRO A 369 -25.96 -15.61 15.98
C PRO A 369 -25.81 -14.30 15.18
N LEU A 370 -24.64 -13.65 15.29
CA LEU A 370 -24.34 -12.43 14.54
C LEU A 370 -24.07 -12.77 13.07
N ASP A 371 -23.30 -13.83 12.79
CA ASP A 371 -23.00 -14.23 11.41
C ASP A 371 -24.26 -14.70 10.66
N VAL A 372 -25.15 -15.46 11.32
CA VAL A 372 -26.47 -15.81 10.78
C VAL A 372 -27.31 -14.57 10.48
N LEU A 373 -27.32 -13.57 11.37
CA LEU A 373 -28.06 -12.31 11.17
C LEU A 373 -27.50 -11.49 9.99
N VAL A 374 -26.19 -11.25 10.00
CA VAL A 374 -25.44 -10.49 8.98
C VAL A 374 -25.62 -11.13 7.60
N MET A 375 -25.42 -12.45 7.50
CA MET A 375 -25.54 -13.18 6.24
C MET A 375 -26.99 -13.26 5.74
N SER A 376 -27.97 -13.49 6.63
CA SER A 376 -29.39 -13.52 6.23
C SER A 376 -29.82 -12.17 5.62
N LEU A 377 -29.42 -11.07 6.25
CA LEU A 377 -29.67 -9.72 5.74
C LEU A 377 -28.89 -9.45 4.44
N ALA A 378 -27.64 -9.88 4.32
CA ALA A 378 -26.85 -9.74 3.09
C ALA A 378 -27.48 -10.49 1.90
N VAL A 379 -27.96 -11.72 2.11
CA VAL A 379 -28.69 -12.50 1.11
C VAL A 379 -29.98 -11.80 0.70
N ILE A 380 -30.78 -11.29 1.66
CA ILE A 380 -31.99 -10.51 1.37
C ILE A 380 -31.64 -9.26 0.55
N GLY A 381 -30.58 -8.53 0.91
CA GLY A 381 -30.12 -7.34 0.19
C GLY A 381 -29.68 -7.62 -1.25
N PHE A 382 -28.95 -8.72 -1.47
CA PHE A 382 -28.53 -9.15 -2.81
C PHE A 382 -29.72 -9.59 -3.67
N VAL A 383 -30.58 -10.47 -3.14
CA VAL A 383 -31.79 -10.94 -3.84
C VAL A 383 -32.73 -9.77 -4.14
N ALA A 384 -32.89 -8.81 -3.23
CA ALA A 384 -33.66 -7.59 -3.45
C ALA A 384 -33.08 -6.71 -4.56
N CYS A 385 -31.75 -6.60 -4.68
CA CYS A 385 -31.11 -5.89 -5.78
C CYS A 385 -31.38 -6.57 -7.13
N VAL A 386 -31.21 -7.89 -7.21
CA VAL A 386 -31.53 -8.68 -8.42
C VAL A 386 -33.00 -8.52 -8.80
N ALA A 387 -33.92 -8.73 -7.86
CA ALA A 387 -35.37 -8.67 -8.07
C ALA A 387 -35.91 -7.26 -8.38
N ARG A 388 -35.11 -6.21 -8.16
CA ARG A 388 -35.41 -4.80 -8.54
C ARG A 388 -34.55 -4.27 -9.69
N GLY A 389 -33.67 -5.09 -10.28
CA GLY A 389 -32.76 -4.68 -11.36
C GLY A 389 -31.71 -3.64 -10.94
N HIS A 390 -31.37 -3.56 -9.65
CA HIS A 390 -30.40 -2.57 -9.14
C HIS A 390 -28.95 -2.99 -9.44
N ARG A 391 -28.54 -2.78 -10.70
CA ARG A 391 -27.26 -3.19 -11.31
C ARG A 391 -26.05 -3.16 -10.37
N THR A 392 -25.78 -2.02 -9.72
CA THR A 392 -24.61 -1.89 -8.84
C THR A 392 -24.72 -2.72 -7.56
N GLY A 393 -25.94 -2.93 -7.04
CA GLY A 393 -26.17 -3.81 -5.89
C GLY A 393 -26.07 -5.30 -6.26
N THR A 394 -26.51 -5.65 -7.47
CA THR A 394 -26.25 -6.98 -8.05
C THR A 394 -24.74 -7.22 -8.22
N ALA A 395 -24.00 -6.21 -8.67
CA ALA A 395 -22.55 -6.30 -8.81
C ALA A 395 -21.84 -6.59 -7.47
N LEU A 396 -22.24 -5.96 -6.35
CA LEU A 396 -21.69 -6.26 -5.03
C LEU A 396 -21.79 -7.76 -4.67
N GLY A 397 -22.97 -8.36 -4.82
CA GLY A 397 -23.18 -9.77 -4.49
C GLY A 397 -22.53 -10.74 -5.48
N VAL A 398 -22.49 -10.42 -6.77
CA VAL A 398 -21.74 -11.20 -7.77
C VAL A 398 -20.24 -11.15 -7.49
N THR A 399 -19.70 -10.00 -7.11
CA THR A 399 -18.29 -9.87 -6.70
C THR A 399 -18.02 -10.67 -5.42
N ALA A 400 -18.87 -10.59 -4.40
CA ALA A 400 -18.69 -11.35 -3.16
C ALA A 400 -18.65 -12.87 -3.41
N LEU A 401 -19.57 -13.40 -4.20
CA LEU A 401 -19.58 -14.81 -4.61
C LEU A 401 -18.34 -15.19 -5.44
N GLY A 402 -17.91 -14.30 -6.36
CA GLY A 402 -16.67 -14.48 -7.11
C GLY A 402 -15.42 -14.52 -6.22
N THR A 403 -15.37 -13.72 -5.17
CA THR A 403 -14.25 -13.70 -4.22
C THR A 403 -14.27 -14.91 -3.27
N VAL A 404 -15.44 -15.42 -2.87
CA VAL A 404 -15.55 -16.72 -2.17
C VAL A 404 -14.97 -17.85 -3.03
N VAL A 405 -15.35 -17.91 -4.32
CA VAL A 405 -14.79 -18.91 -5.26
C VAL A 405 -13.29 -18.71 -5.46
N LEU A 406 -12.81 -17.47 -5.58
CA LEU A 406 -11.37 -17.18 -5.71
C LEU A 406 -10.59 -17.60 -4.45
N THR A 407 -11.14 -17.36 -3.26
CA THR A 407 -10.51 -17.74 -1.98
C THR A 407 -10.34 -19.26 -1.87
N TYR A 408 -11.32 -20.03 -2.32
CA TYR A 408 -11.21 -21.49 -2.42
C TYR A 408 -10.18 -21.91 -3.49
N ALA A 409 -10.28 -21.33 -4.69
CA ALA A 409 -9.44 -21.67 -5.84
C ALA A 409 -7.95 -21.24 -5.69
N THR A 410 -7.60 -20.49 -4.65
CA THR A 410 -6.23 -20.00 -4.39
C THR A 410 -5.63 -20.53 -3.09
N GLN A 411 -6.20 -21.59 -2.49
CA GLN A 411 -5.59 -22.26 -1.32
C GLN A 411 -4.19 -22.81 -1.64
N GLY A 412 -3.97 -23.34 -2.85
CA GLY A 412 -2.64 -23.72 -3.35
C GLY A 412 -1.86 -22.55 -3.99
N SER A 413 -2.15 -21.31 -3.57
CA SER A 413 -1.75 -20.08 -4.26
C SER A 413 -2.24 -20.02 -5.72
N LEU A 414 -1.69 -19.08 -6.51
CA LEU A 414 -1.94 -18.95 -7.96
C LEU A 414 -0.80 -19.57 -8.76
N PRO A 415 -1.09 -20.45 -9.75
CA PRO A 415 -0.09 -20.86 -10.72
C PRO A 415 0.47 -19.64 -11.46
N VAL A 416 1.76 -19.69 -11.82
CA VAL A 416 2.61 -18.58 -12.29
C VAL A 416 3.11 -17.65 -11.17
N ILE A 417 2.25 -17.05 -10.34
CA ILE A 417 2.69 -15.97 -9.42
C ILE A 417 3.24 -16.49 -8.08
N GLY A 418 2.71 -17.58 -7.53
CA GLY A 418 3.18 -18.20 -6.27
C GLY A 418 2.87 -17.44 -4.98
N LEU A 419 2.79 -16.11 -5.01
CA LEU A 419 2.82 -15.24 -3.82
C LEU A 419 1.44 -14.82 -3.23
N LEU A 420 0.33 -15.51 -3.55
CA LEU A 420 -1.00 -15.14 -3.01
C LEU A 420 -1.41 -16.01 -1.82
N TRP A 421 -1.18 -15.52 -0.61
CA TRP A 421 -1.78 -16.07 0.61
C TRP A 421 -3.29 -15.78 0.65
N ASN A 422 -4.13 -16.80 0.49
CA ASN A 422 -5.57 -16.62 0.24
C ASN A 422 -6.41 -15.93 1.34
N PRO A 423 -6.05 -15.87 2.64
CA PRO A 423 -6.77 -15.05 3.62
C PRO A 423 -6.78 -13.55 3.29
N ARG A 424 -5.82 -13.08 2.49
CA ARG A 424 -5.81 -11.70 1.93
C ARG A 424 -7.03 -11.39 1.05
N LEU A 425 -7.88 -12.37 0.73
CA LEU A 425 -9.14 -12.18 0.01
C LEU A 425 -10.38 -12.00 0.93
N LEU A 426 -10.29 -12.40 2.20
CA LEU A 426 -11.41 -12.39 3.15
C LEU A 426 -11.94 -10.98 3.49
N PRO A 427 -11.11 -9.94 3.70
CA PRO A 427 -11.61 -8.59 4.01
C PRO A 427 -12.61 -8.04 2.97
N TRP A 428 -12.42 -8.35 1.68
CA TRP A 428 -13.36 -7.94 0.63
C TRP A 428 -14.73 -8.62 0.79
N ILE A 429 -14.76 -9.90 1.15
CA ILE A 429 -15.99 -10.65 1.40
C ILE A 429 -16.74 -10.03 2.58
N TYR A 430 -16.04 -9.75 3.69
CA TYR A 430 -16.65 -9.13 4.88
C TYR A 430 -17.22 -7.74 4.59
N LEU A 431 -16.47 -6.87 3.90
CA LEU A 431 -16.94 -5.54 3.51
C LEU A 431 -18.18 -5.60 2.61
N LEU A 432 -18.15 -6.42 1.56
CA LEU A 432 -19.29 -6.58 0.65
C LEU A 432 -20.51 -7.15 1.39
N ARG A 433 -20.29 -8.08 2.32
CA ARG A 433 -21.32 -8.65 3.21
C ARG A 433 -21.97 -7.57 4.09
N TYR A 434 -21.20 -6.68 4.73
CA TYR A 434 -21.77 -5.56 5.50
C TYR A 434 -22.51 -4.54 4.64
N LEU A 435 -22.02 -4.23 3.43
CA LEU A 435 -22.73 -3.34 2.49
C LEU A 435 -24.07 -3.95 2.03
N LEU A 436 -24.09 -5.25 1.72
CA LEU A 436 -25.31 -5.98 1.36
C LEU A 436 -26.28 -6.11 2.54
N MET A 437 -25.79 -6.30 3.77
CA MET A 437 -26.59 -6.31 5.00
C MET A 437 -27.37 -5.00 5.17
N MET A 438 -26.75 -3.84 4.94
CA MET A 438 -27.44 -2.54 5.02
C MET A 438 -28.57 -2.40 3.98
N ILE A 439 -28.42 -3.00 2.80
CA ILE A 439 -29.51 -3.10 1.81
C ILE A 439 -30.62 -4.00 2.37
N GLY A 440 -30.26 -5.17 2.93
CA GLY A 440 -31.20 -6.09 3.56
C GLY A 440 -32.05 -5.45 4.67
N ILE A 441 -31.43 -4.65 5.54
CA ILE A 441 -32.12 -3.93 6.62
C ILE A 441 -33.19 -2.98 6.07
N ILE A 442 -32.86 -2.18 5.05
CA ILE A 442 -33.80 -1.26 4.40
C ILE A 442 -34.91 -2.01 3.65
N GLU A 443 -34.62 -3.19 3.11
CA GLU A 443 -35.59 -4.01 2.39
C GLU A 443 -36.56 -4.74 3.34
N VAL A 444 -36.09 -5.27 4.47
CA VAL A 444 -36.93 -5.85 5.53
C VAL A 444 -37.80 -4.77 6.19
N ALA A 445 -37.21 -3.64 6.60
CA ALA A 445 -37.97 -2.53 7.16
C ALA A 445 -38.96 -1.93 6.14
N GLY A 446 -38.57 -1.88 4.86
CA GLY A 446 -39.43 -1.49 3.74
C GLY A 446 -40.65 -2.39 3.60
N TYR A 447 -40.43 -3.70 3.58
CA TYR A 447 -41.49 -4.70 3.53
C TYR A 447 -42.44 -4.58 4.74
N LEU A 448 -41.91 -4.54 5.97
CA LEU A 448 -42.70 -4.44 7.19
C LEU A 448 -43.51 -3.14 7.27
N ALA A 449 -42.91 -2.00 6.90
CA ALA A 449 -43.60 -0.71 6.89
C ALA A 449 -44.68 -0.63 5.79
N ASN A 450 -44.50 -1.29 4.65
CA ASN A 450 -45.54 -1.41 3.63
C ASN A 450 -46.68 -2.34 4.07
N LEU A 451 -46.34 -3.50 4.67
CA LEU A 451 -47.31 -4.45 5.22
C LEU A 451 -48.19 -3.81 6.31
N ALA A 452 -47.57 -3.14 7.29
CA ALA A 452 -48.29 -2.43 8.35
C ALA A 452 -49.15 -1.24 7.86
N ARG A 453 -48.94 -0.79 6.61
CA ARG A 453 -49.71 0.29 5.97
C ARG A 453 -50.67 -0.23 4.88
N ASN A 454 -50.82 -1.54 4.72
CA ASN A 454 -51.58 -2.19 3.63
C ASN A 454 -51.20 -1.68 2.22
N ARG A 455 -49.90 -1.44 2.02
CA ARG A 455 -49.29 -0.94 0.77
C ARG A 455 -48.68 -2.07 -0.05
N ALA A 456 -48.42 -1.82 -1.33
CA ALA A 456 -47.74 -2.79 -2.17
C ALA A 456 -46.31 -3.06 -1.63
N PRO A 457 -45.80 -4.31 -1.58
CA PRO A 457 -44.46 -4.61 -1.05
C PRO A 457 -43.31 -3.86 -1.75
N ARG A 458 -43.52 -3.39 -2.99
CA ARG A 458 -42.57 -2.61 -3.79
C ARG A 458 -42.71 -1.09 -3.62
N GLU A 459 -43.65 -0.61 -2.80
CA GLU A 459 -43.86 0.81 -2.54
C GLU A 459 -42.72 1.41 -1.70
N ARG A 460 -42.56 2.73 -1.72
CA ARG A 460 -41.43 3.43 -1.07
C ARG A 460 -41.85 3.96 0.30
N ILE A 461 -41.06 3.65 1.33
CA ILE A 461 -41.28 4.13 2.71
C ILE A 461 -41.17 5.65 2.90
N GLY A 462 -40.68 6.37 1.88
CA GLY A 462 -40.45 7.82 1.90
C GLY A 462 -39.27 8.25 2.79
N TRP A 463 -38.91 9.53 2.74
CA TRP A 463 -37.83 10.08 3.56
C TRP A 463 -38.07 9.87 5.07
N GLY A 464 -39.32 9.95 5.54
CA GLY A 464 -39.65 9.75 6.96
C GLY A 464 -39.41 8.31 7.42
N GLY A 465 -39.88 7.33 6.66
CA GLY A 465 -39.62 5.91 6.95
C GLY A 465 -38.13 5.56 6.81
N GLY A 466 -37.46 6.08 5.78
CA GLY A 466 -36.02 5.93 5.60
C GLY A 466 -35.22 6.50 6.78
N SER A 467 -35.57 7.68 7.27
CA SER A 467 -34.90 8.31 8.41
C SER A 467 -35.07 7.53 9.71
N TYR A 468 -36.24 6.92 9.92
CA TYR A 468 -36.48 6.03 11.06
C TYR A 468 -35.64 4.75 10.98
N THR A 469 -35.65 4.06 9.82
CA THR A 469 -34.83 2.86 9.64
C THR A 469 -33.33 3.16 9.73
N PHE A 470 -32.90 4.31 9.20
CA PHE A 470 -31.54 4.82 9.40
C PHE A 470 -31.20 4.95 10.88
N GLY A 471 -32.02 5.69 11.64
CA GLY A 471 -31.76 5.94 13.06
C GLY A 471 -31.70 4.65 13.88
N ALA A 472 -32.62 3.72 13.63
CA ALA A 472 -32.63 2.41 14.29
C ALA A 472 -31.39 1.55 13.95
N ALA A 473 -30.98 1.52 12.68
CA ALA A 473 -29.84 0.73 12.23
C ALA A 473 -28.49 1.35 12.68
N ALA A 474 -28.34 2.67 12.56
CA ALA A 474 -27.17 3.41 13.03
C ALA A 474 -27.00 3.28 14.55
N LEU A 475 -28.09 3.40 15.33
CA LEU A 475 -28.07 3.16 16.77
C LEU A 475 -27.70 1.70 17.08
N GLY A 476 -28.25 0.72 16.35
CA GLY A 476 -27.87 -0.69 16.50
C GLY A 476 -26.38 -0.94 16.28
N VAL A 477 -25.78 -0.34 15.24
CA VAL A 477 -24.34 -0.39 14.99
C VAL A 477 -23.53 0.23 16.13
N LEU A 478 -23.93 1.41 16.60
CA LEU A 478 -23.25 2.10 17.71
C LEU A 478 -23.37 1.34 19.05
N VAL A 479 -24.49 0.65 19.29
CA VAL A 479 -24.67 -0.21 20.47
C VAL A 479 -23.80 -1.46 20.38
N VAL A 480 -23.70 -2.11 19.21
CA VAL A 480 -22.82 -3.28 19.02
C VAL A 480 -21.35 -2.88 19.18
N LEU A 481 -20.91 -1.81 18.52
CA LEU A 481 -19.52 -1.32 18.63
C LEU A 481 -19.21 -0.86 20.05
N GLY A 482 -20.09 -0.08 20.69
CA GLY A 482 -19.87 0.38 22.07
C GLY A 482 -19.94 -0.73 23.11
N PHE A 483 -20.61 -1.86 22.83
CA PHE A 483 -20.57 -3.07 23.68
C PHE A 483 -19.25 -3.83 23.52
N MET A 484 -18.70 -3.84 22.31
CA MET A 484 -17.40 -4.47 22.00
C MET A 484 -16.23 -3.69 22.63
N PHE A 485 -16.22 -2.36 22.44
CA PHE A 485 -15.29 -1.38 23.02
C PHE A 485 -15.66 -0.95 24.47
N GLU A 486 -16.59 -1.64 25.13
CA GLU A 486 -16.95 -1.44 26.56
C GLU A 486 -17.34 -0.02 27.02
N VAL A 487 -17.68 0.88 26.09
CA VAL A 487 -18.00 2.30 26.29
C VAL A 487 -19.50 2.63 26.33
N LEU A 488 -20.40 1.65 26.52
CA LEU A 488 -21.84 1.96 26.62
C LEU A 488 -22.16 2.70 27.93
N PRO A 489 -22.99 3.76 27.88
CA PRO A 489 -23.47 4.43 29.08
C PRO A 489 -24.16 3.45 30.04
N GLY A 490 -23.65 3.37 31.27
CA GLY A 490 -24.14 2.47 32.32
C GLY A 490 -23.60 1.03 32.24
N GLY A 491 -22.65 0.74 31.34
CA GLY A 491 -21.91 -0.52 31.34
C GLY A 491 -20.93 -0.61 32.51
N GLN A 492 -20.67 -1.83 32.99
CA GLN A 492 -19.76 -2.12 34.11
C GLN A 492 -19.05 -3.46 33.91
N ARG A 493 -17.81 -3.61 34.39
CA ARG A 493 -17.17 -4.93 34.52
C ARG A 493 -17.62 -5.60 35.81
N HIS A 494 -18.08 -6.84 35.69
CA HIS A 494 -18.52 -7.70 36.79
C HIS A 494 -17.59 -8.90 36.89
N THR A 495 -17.15 -9.26 38.11
CA THR A 495 -16.38 -10.50 38.31
C THR A 495 -17.33 -11.70 38.33
N ILE A 496 -17.22 -12.59 37.35
CA ILE A 496 -17.99 -13.82 37.20
C ILE A 496 -16.99 -14.96 37.02
N ASP A 497 -17.06 -15.98 37.88
CA ASP A 497 -16.18 -17.16 37.88
C ASP A 497 -14.67 -16.83 37.85
N GLY A 498 -14.30 -15.68 38.44
CA GLY A 498 -12.93 -15.15 38.50
C GLY A 498 -12.56 -14.22 37.34
N ALA A 499 -13.25 -14.29 36.21
CA ALA A 499 -13.04 -13.41 35.06
C ALA A 499 -13.75 -12.05 35.24
N GLY A 500 -13.12 -10.97 34.76
CA GLY A 500 -13.76 -9.65 34.67
C GLY A 500 -14.54 -9.53 33.37
N ILE A 501 -15.87 -9.65 33.43
CA ILE A 501 -16.77 -9.65 32.26
C ILE A 501 -17.50 -8.32 32.16
N TYR A 502 -17.46 -7.67 31.00
CA TYR A 502 -18.27 -6.49 30.74
C TYR A 502 -19.76 -6.83 30.57
N GLY A 503 -20.60 -6.11 31.31
CA GLY A 503 -22.05 -6.20 31.26
C GLY A 503 -22.70 -4.84 31.00
N TRP A 504 -23.81 -4.87 30.24
CA TRP A 504 -24.68 -3.73 30.00
C TRP A 504 -26.14 -4.15 30.24
N GLY A 505 -26.62 -3.91 31.46
CA GLY A 505 -27.94 -4.34 31.91
C GLY A 505 -28.07 -5.87 31.96
N PRO A 506 -28.98 -6.49 31.18
CA PRO A 506 -29.11 -7.95 31.13
C PRO A 506 -28.12 -8.64 30.17
N PHE A 507 -27.32 -7.89 29.40
CA PHE A 507 -26.40 -8.43 28.41
C PHE A 507 -24.97 -8.45 28.95
N TYR A 508 -24.26 -9.56 28.76
CA TYR A 508 -22.87 -9.76 29.21
C TYR A 508 -22.04 -10.32 28.07
N LYS A 509 -20.75 -9.94 27.97
CA LYS A 509 -19.80 -10.62 27.06
C LYS A 509 -19.70 -12.09 27.49
N THR A 510 -19.63 -13.02 26.54
CA THR A 510 -19.33 -14.42 26.85
C THR A 510 -17.85 -14.59 27.19
N PRO A 511 -17.47 -15.42 28.18
CA PRO A 511 -16.09 -15.90 28.32
C PRO A 511 -15.60 -16.52 27.01
N HIS A 512 -14.31 -16.35 26.67
CA HIS A 512 -13.70 -17.14 25.61
C HIS A 512 -13.50 -18.58 26.13
N PRO A 513 -13.85 -19.63 25.36
CA PRO A 513 -13.75 -21.01 25.82
C PRO A 513 -12.33 -21.61 25.74
N ASP A 514 -11.33 -20.81 25.35
CA ASP A 514 -9.92 -21.22 25.27
C ASP A 514 -9.14 -20.47 26.36
N ASP A 515 -8.30 -21.19 27.10
CA ASP A 515 -7.50 -20.65 28.20
C ASP A 515 -6.48 -19.57 27.74
N ASP A 516 -5.92 -18.86 28.72
CA ASP A 516 -5.02 -17.70 28.61
C ASP A 516 -5.57 -16.44 27.90
N LYS A 517 -6.65 -16.53 27.12
CA LYS A 517 -7.32 -15.37 26.49
C LYS A 517 -8.41 -14.79 27.37
N VAL A 518 -8.00 -14.00 28.37
CA VAL A 518 -8.89 -13.10 29.12
C VAL A 518 -9.72 -12.26 28.12
N VAL A 519 -11.02 -12.12 28.38
CA VAL A 519 -11.91 -11.28 27.57
C VAL A 519 -11.60 -9.81 27.85
N TYR A 520 -10.63 -9.29 27.11
CA TYR A 520 -10.26 -7.89 27.13
C TYR A 520 -11.32 -7.01 26.45
N ASP A 521 -11.04 -5.71 26.49
CA ASP A 521 -11.63 -4.73 25.59
C ASP A 521 -11.38 -5.08 24.11
N ALA A 522 -11.98 -4.33 23.19
CA ALA A 522 -11.53 -4.35 21.80
C ALA A 522 -10.02 -4.05 21.74
N GLN A 523 -9.27 -4.72 20.87
CA GLN A 523 -7.80 -4.61 20.90
C GLN A 523 -7.27 -3.47 20.03
N GLY A 524 -8.03 -3.02 19.03
CA GLY A 524 -7.56 -2.06 18.03
C GLY A 524 -7.22 -0.66 18.54
N ASP A 525 -7.89 -0.12 19.56
CA ASP A 525 -7.53 1.16 20.19
C ASP A 525 -6.33 1.02 21.13
N GLY A 526 -6.20 -0.13 21.79
CA GLY A 526 -4.99 -0.54 22.50
C GLY A 526 -3.78 -0.62 21.56
N TRP A 527 -3.94 -1.23 20.37
CA TRP A 527 -2.90 -1.32 19.35
C TRP A 527 -2.54 0.06 18.79
N SER A 528 -3.51 0.93 18.47
CA SER A 528 -3.20 2.28 18.00
C SER A 528 -2.53 3.13 19.08
N SER A 529 -2.95 3.04 20.36
CA SER A 529 -2.27 3.71 21.47
C SER A 529 -0.85 3.20 21.67
N TYR A 530 -0.65 1.88 21.56
CA TYR A 530 0.66 1.24 21.65
C TYR A 530 1.59 1.76 20.55
N ASN A 531 1.15 1.71 19.29
CA ASN A 531 1.95 2.12 18.14
C ASN A 531 2.27 3.62 18.16
N PHE A 532 1.30 4.49 18.48
CA PHE A 532 1.45 5.95 18.33
C PHE A 532 2.08 6.65 19.53
N ARG A 533 2.11 6.02 20.71
CA ARG A 533 3.10 6.37 21.77
C ARG A 533 4.55 6.17 21.29
N GLY A 534 4.75 5.33 20.27
CA GLY A 534 6.03 5.15 19.60
C GLY A 534 7.05 4.34 20.40
N TYR A 535 8.26 4.25 19.83
CA TYR A 535 9.44 3.67 20.48
C TYR A 535 9.79 4.44 21.75
N GLU A 536 9.78 5.76 21.69
CA GLU A 536 10.13 6.68 22.78
C GLU A 536 9.16 6.59 23.97
N GLY A 537 7.94 6.10 23.74
CA GLY A 537 6.93 5.82 24.76
C GLY A 537 6.95 4.39 25.32
N ARG A 538 8.00 3.59 25.05
CA ARG A 538 8.20 2.24 25.63
C ARG A 538 8.98 2.31 26.95
N GLU A 539 8.66 1.43 27.88
CA GLU A 539 9.40 1.29 29.16
C GLU A 539 10.88 0.95 28.94
N HIS A 540 11.18 0.04 28.00
CA HIS A 540 12.54 -0.36 27.63
C HIS A 540 13.17 0.54 26.54
N TYR A 541 12.63 1.75 26.27
CA TYR A 541 13.24 2.66 25.29
C TYR A 541 14.69 3.04 25.62
N PRO A 542 15.09 3.33 26.89
CA PRO A 542 16.49 3.65 27.20
C PRO A 542 17.44 2.50 26.87
N GLU A 543 17.02 1.26 27.11
CA GLU A 543 17.82 0.05 26.80
C GLU A 543 18.02 -0.13 25.29
N TYR A 544 16.97 0.12 24.50
CA TYR A 544 17.04 0.13 23.03
C TYR A 544 17.91 1.27 22.50
N HIS A 545 17.72 2.48 23.01
CA HIS A 545 18.50 3.66 22.65
C HIS A 545 19.99 3.47 22.92
N ASP A 546 20.35 2.99 24.11
CA ASP A 546 21.74 2.84 24.52
C ASP A 546 22.43 1.69 23.75
N LEU A 547 21.70 0.64 23.37
CA LEU A 547 22.17 -0.38 22.42
C LEU A 547 22.44 0.22 21.04
N VAL A 548 21.50 1.01 20.50
CA VAL A 548 21.65 1.70 19.20
C VAL A 548 22.85 2.65 19.21
N GLN A 549 23.06 3.43 20.28
CA GLN A 549 24.25 4.28 20.41
C GLN A 549 25.53 3.45 20.55
N THR A 550 25.51 2.31 21.25
CA THR A 550 26.65 1.40 21.33
C THR A 550 27.05 0.88 19.95
N MET A 551 26.07 0.49 19.13
CA MET A 551 26.32 0.07 17.74
C MET A 551 26.80 1.23 16.86
N ALA A 552 26.29 2.45 17.07
CA ALA A 552 26.77 3.65 16.38
C ALA A 552 28.24 3.98 16.74
N ASP A 553 28.65 3.78 17.99
CA ASP A 553 30.05 3.94 18.41
C ASP A 553 30.96 2.84 17.84
N ILE A 554 30.51 1.57 17.83
CA ILE A 554 31.24 0.47 17.16
C ILE A 554 31.42 0.79 15.67
N GLY A 555 30.40 1.29 14.98
CA GLY A 555 30.52 1.74 13.58
C GLY A 555 31.57 2.84 13.38
N ARG A 556 31.80 3.68 14.40
CA ARG A 556 32.81 4.75 14.39
C ARG A 556 34.24 4.29 14.75
N THR A 557 34.42 3.28 15.61
CA THR A 557 35.75 2.82 16.05
C THR A 557 36.23 1.58 15.32
N GLU A 558 35.34 0.62 15.08
CA GLU A 558 35.62 -0.69 14.48
C GLU A 558 35.29 -0.74 12.98
N GLY A 559 34.45 0.19 12.51
CA GLY A 559 34.07 0.39 11.11
C GLY A 559 32.62 0.02 10.79
N CYS A 560 32.08 0.60 9.72
CA CYS A 560 30.74 0.26 9.22
C CYS A 560 30.68 -1.19 8.73
N GLY A 561 29.55 -1.86 8.95
CA GLY A 561 29.42 -3.30 8.72
C GLY A 561 28.01 -3.83 9.00
N ARG A 562 27.80 -5.12 8.75
CA ARG A 562 26.50 -5.78 8.91
C ARG A 562 26.35 -6.39 10.30
N ALA A 563 25.17 -6.27 10.88
CA ALA A 563 24.79 -6.85 12.16
C ALA A 563 23.74 -7.96 12.00
N THR A 564 23.92 -9.04 12.76
CA THR A 564 22.91 -10.06 13.06
C THR A 564 22.73 -10.12 14.57
N TRP A 565 21.53 -10.44 15.04
CA TRP A 565 21.21 -10.56 16.46
C TRP A 565 20.41 -11.82 16.77
N GLU A 566 20.48 -12.25 18.03
CA GLU A 566 19.64 -13.33 18.54
C GLU A 566 18.14 -13.01 18.44
N ASN A 567 17.41 -13.91 17.80
CA ASN A 567 15.96 -13.93 17.77
C ASN A 567 15.43 -14.26 19.17
N ASN A 568 14.63 -13.36 19.75
CA ASN A 568 14.02 -13.58 21.05
C ASN A 568 12.72 -12.77 21.18
N SER A 569 11.71 -13.33 21.85
CA SER A 569 10.43 -12.65 22.08
C SER A 569 10.59 -11.37 22.92
N ASP A 570 11.58 -11.31 23.81
CA ASP A 570 11.88 -10.10 24.60
C ASP A 570 12.40 -8.92 23.75
N ASN A 571 12.81 -9.13 22.49
CA ASN A 571 13.11 -8.03 21.58
C ASN A 571 11.84 -7.16 21.36
N GLY A 572 10.65 -7.76 21.52
CA GLY A 572 9.35 -7.07 21.51
C GLY A 572 9.17 -6.02 22.61
N ARG A 573 9.98 -6.04 23.69
CA ARG A 573 9.93 -5.03 24.75
C ARG A 573 10.32 -3.63 24.27
N TYR A 574 11.13 -3.55 23.21
CA TYR A 574 11.48 -2.30 22.53
C TYR A 574 10.33 -1.74 21.67
N GLY A 575 9.19 -2.43 21.59
CA GLY A 575 7.97 -2.02 20.88
C GLY A 575 7.61 -2.94 19.73
N THR A 576 8.58 -3.61 19.11
CA THR A 576 8.34 -4.70 18.17
C THR A 576 9.56 -5.62 18.17
N THR A 577 9.38 -6.92 17.96
CA THR A 577 10.49 -7.90 17.91
C THR A 577 11.52 -7.53 16.83
N MET A 578 11.06 -6.81 15.81
CA MET A 578 11.80 -6.33 14.65
C MET A 578 12.53 -4.99 14.87
N ALA A 579 12.56 -4.44 16.09
CA ALA A 579 13.10 -3.10 16.37
C ALA A 579 14.56 -2.90 15.92
N LEU A 580 15.35 -3.98 15.85
CA LEU A 580 16.76 -3.93 15.43
C LEU A 580 16.93 -3.85 13.90
N MET A 581 15.88 -4.10 13.10
CA MET A 581 15.87 -3.77 11.67
C MET A 581 16.11 -2.28 11.40
N LEU A 582 15.90 -1.41 12.39
CA LEU A 582 16.15 0.03 12.31
C LEU A 582 17.59 0.43 12.64
N LEU A 583 18.51 -0.51 12.92
CA LEU A 583 19.94 -0.18 13.07
C LEU A 583 20.49 0.68 11.91
N PRO A 584 20.18 0.44 10.62
CA PRO A 584 20.61 1.31 9.53
C PRO A 584 19.98 2.71 9.61
N HIS A 585 18.70 2.79 9.99
CA HIS A 585 17.95 4.05 10.13
C HIS A 585 18.50 4.95 11.24
N TRP A 586 19.00 4.36 12.33
CA TRP A 586 19.57 5.10 13.47
C TRP A 586 21.09 5.31 13.43
N THR A 587 21.79 4.72 12.46
CA THR A 587 23.26 4.80 12.31
C THR A 587 23.70 5.33 10.95
N ASP A 588 22.82 6.04 10.24
CA ASP A 588 23.07 6.63 8.92
C ASP A 588 23.63 5.59 7.91
N GLY A 589 23.06 4.37 7.91
CA GLY A 589 23.47 3.25 7.04
C GLY A 589 24.77 2.53 7.45
N CYS A 590 25.50 3.03 8.47
CA CYS A 590 26.80 2.48 8.86
C CYS A 590 26.70 1.09 9.51
N ILE A 591 25.69 0.85 10.35
CA ILE A 591 25.37 -0.49 10.86
C ILE A 591 24.21 -1.04 10.04
N GLN A 592 24.57 -1.78 8.98
CA GLN A 592 23.63 -2.54 8.17
C GLN A 592 23.01 -3.68 8.99
N SER A 593 21.86 -4.17 8.57
CA SER A 593 21.13 -5.25 9.23
C SER A 593 20.96 -6.44 8.28
N MET A 594 21.17 -7.65 8.78
CA MET A 594 20.84 -8.85 8.00
C MET A 594 19.34 -9.15 7.98
N GLU A 595 18.55 -8.61 8.91
CA GLU A 595 17.09 -8.71 8.91
C GLU A 595 16.43 -7.40 8.43
N GLY A 596 15.24 -7.50 7.84
CA GLY A 596 14.49 -6.35 7.32
C GLY A 596 13.03 -6.69 7.10
N LEU A 597 12.15 -5.68 7.04
CA LEU A 597 10.71 -5.95 6.95
C LEU A 597 10.29 -6.55 5.59
N PHE A 598 11.05 -6.26 4.54
CA PHE A 598 10.70 -6.64 3.17
C PHE A 598 11.26 -8.04 2.84
N PHE A 599 10.88 -9.05 3.63
CA PHE A 599 11.37 -10.44 3.55
C PHE A 599 11.42 -10.99 2.12
N GLU A 600 10.34 -10.81 1.37
CA GLU A 600 10.18 -11.32 0.00
C GLU A 600 11.05 -10.57 -1.03
N ALA A 601 11.64 -9.42 -0.68
CA ALA A 601 12.32 -8.54 -1.65
C ALA A 601 13.76 -8.95 -1.97
N SER A 602 14.43 -9.77 -1.14
CA SER A 602 15.80 -10.24 -1.39
C SER A 602 15.91 -11.76 -1.42
N GLY A 603 16.69 -12.27 -2.37
CA GLY A 603 16.96 -13.71 -2.50
C GLY A 603 17.85 -14.29 -1.40
N THR A 604 18.44 -13.44 -0.56
CA THR A 604 19.32 -13.81 0.57
C THR A 604 18.56 -14.05 1.89
N THR A 605 17.30 -13.62 2.00
CA THR A 605 16.43 -13.77 3.18
C THR A 605 16.42 -15.17 3.82
N PRO A 606 16.38 -16.30 3.07
CA PRO A 606 16.39 -17.65 3.66
C PRO A 606 17.64 -17.93 4.50
N TYR A 607 18.80 -17.46 4.04
CA TYR A 607 20.09 -17.74 4.66
C TYR A 607 20.33 -16.87 5.91
N HIS A 608 19.75 -15.65 5.95
CA HIS A 608 19.65 -14.88 7.20
C HIS A 608 18.93 -15.66 8.30
N PHE A 609 17.79 -16.29 7.99
CA PHE A 609 17.05 -17.03 9.00
C PHE A 609 17.76 -18.33 9.42
N LEU A 610 18.48 -18.99 8.52
CA LEU A 610 19.37 -20.11 8.88
C LEU A 610 20.51 -19.65 9.81
N ALA A 611 21.20 -18.55 9.47
CA ALA A 611 22.27 -17.98 10.29
C ALA A 611 21.76 -17.55 11.68
N THR A 612 20.57 -16.92 11.71
CA THR A 612 19.95 -16.40 12.94
C THR A 612 19.47 -17.50 13.87
N ALA A 613 18.91 -18.60 13.34
CA ALA A 613 18.57 -19.76 14.15
C ALA A 613 19.80 -20.32 14.86
N ALA A 614 20.90 -20.51 14.13
CA ALA A 614 22.13 -21.09 14.68
C ALA A 614 22.73 -20.26 15.84
N ILE A 615 22.55 -18.92 15.85
CA ILE A 615 23.05 -18.05 16.94
C ILE A 615 22.01 -17.67 18.01
N SER A 616 20.80 -18.26 17.98
CA SER A 616 19.71 -17.96 18.92
C SER A 616 19.37 -19.16 19.80
N GLU A 617 18.94 -18.94 21.06
CA GLU A 617 18.48 -20.02 21.94
C GLU A 617 17.35 -20.85 21.31
N ASN A 618 16.38 -20.19 20.66
CA ASN A 618 15.34 -20.77 19.81
C ASN A 618 14.88 -19.71 18.78
N SER A 619 14.65 -20.08 17.52
CA SER A 619 14.14 -19.16 16.49
C SER A 619 12.68 -19.43 16.07
N SER A 620 12.00 -18.36 15.65
CA SER A 620 10.62 -18.38 15.12
C SER A 620 10.50 -18.88 13.68
N ASN A 621 11.62 -19.04 12.97
CA ASN A 621 11.75 -19.80 11.71
C ASN A 621 10.67 -19.48 10.63
N PRO A 622 10.57 -18.21 10.18
CA PRO A 622 9.41 -17.71 9.42
C PRO A 622 9.38 -18.13 7.94
N VAL A 623 10.53 -18.44 7.31
CA VAL A 623 10.54 -19.09 6.00
C VAL A 623 10.30 -20.58 6.23
N ARG A 624 9.19 -21.11 5.73
CA ARG A 624 8.84 -22.51 5.96
C ARG A 624 9.76 -23.46 5.18
N GLU A 625 9.76 -24.74 5.54
CA GLU A 625 10.51 -25.83 4.88
C GLU A 625 12.06 -25.74 4.91
N LEU A 626 12.67 -24.69 5.49
CA LEU A 626 14.14 -24.68 5.65
C LEU A 626 14.61 -25.67 6.72
N ARG A 627 15.88 -26.09 6.61
CA ARG A 627 16.51 -27.09 7.49
C ARG A 627 17.26 -26.39 8.63
N TYR A 628 16.51 -25.81 9.55
CA TYR A 628 17.07 -25.03 10.66
C TYR A 628 17.91 -25.86 11.64
N VAL A 629 18.92 -25.20 12.21
CA VAL A 629 19.69 -25.62 13.39
C VAL A 629 19.57 -24.46 14.38
N ASP A 630 19.16 -24.73 15.62
CA ASP A 630 19.03 -23.73 16.68
C ASP A 630 20.18 -23.89 17.70
N ASN A 631 20.72 -22.77 18.21
CA ASN A 631 21.75 -22.69 19.26
C ASN A 631 23.01 -23.57 19.01
N ASP A 632 23.67 -23.39 17.86
CA ASP A 632 25.00 -23.90 17.53
C ASP A 632 25.85 -22.75 16.94
N ALA A 633 26.72 -22.15 17.77
CA ALA A 633 27.52 -21.01 17.31
C ALA A 633 28.70 -21.40 16.39
N ALA A 634 29.06 -22.68 16.27
CA ALA A 634 30.08 -23.10 15.31
C ALA A 634 29.51 -23.06 13.89
N VAL A 635 28.30 -23.62 13.69
CA VAL A 635 27.50 -23.46 12.46
C VAL A 635 27.18 -21.97 12.24
N GLY A 636 26.78 -21.26 13.31
CA GLY A 636 26.47 -19.83 13.26
C GLY A 636 27.62 -18.96 12.75
N VAL A 637 28.84 -19.14 13.26
CA VAL A 637 30.04 -18.37 12.83
C VAL A 637 30.35 -18.59 11.36
N GLN A 638 30.20 -19.82 10.83
CA GLN A 638 30.36 -20.09 9.40
C GLN A 638 29.33 -19.28 8.59
N HIS A 639 28.04 -19.41 8.91
CA HIS A 639 26.97 -18.70 8.23
C HIS A 639 27.10 -17.16 8.31
N LEU A 640 27.61 -16.62 9.42
CA LEU A 640 27.89 -15.19 9.58
C LEU A 640 29.02 -14.72 8.65
N ARG A 641 30.10 -15.50 8.52
CA ARG A 641 31.19 -15.23 7.56
C ARG A 641 30.72 -15.34 6.11
N ASP A 642 29.96 -16.38 5.80
CA ASP A 642 29.38 -16.61 4.47
C ASP A 642 28.56 -15.42 4.00
N LEU A 643 27.77 -14.81 4.89
CA LEU A 643 26.91 -13.66 4.62
C LEU A 643 27.63 -12.30 4.73
N GLY A 644 28.92 -12.28 5.09
CA GLY A 644 29.69 -11.04 5.28
C GLY A 644 29.25 -10.23 6.49
N VAL A 645 28.72 -10.88 7.54
CA VAL A 645 28.27 -10.22 8.77
C VAL A 645 29.49 -9.83 9.61
N SER A 646 29.56 -8.57 10.01
CA SER A 646 30.67 -8.01 10.78
C SER A 646 30.44 -8.13 12.29
N TYR A 647 29.18 -8.03 12.72
CA TYR A 647 28.79 -7.92 14.12
C TYR A 647 27.68 -8.92 14.51
N LEU A 648 27.87 -9.61 15.63
CA LEU A 648 26.89 -10.50 16.25
C LEU A 648 26.45 -9.93 17.60
N MET A 649 25.15 -9.90 17.88
CA MET A 649 24.60 -9.51 19.17
C MET A 649 23.81 -10.66 19.81
N VAL A 650 24.20 -11.10 21.01
CA VAL A 650 23.52 -12.19 21.76
C VAL A 650 23.08 -11.73 23.15
N ARG A 651 21.91 -12.20 23.63
CA ARG A 651 21.23 -11.69 24.83
C ARG A 651 20.82 -12.76 25.85
N THR A 652 20.57 -14.00 25.45
CA THR A 652 20.28 -15.12 26.37
C THR A 652 21.57 -15.69 26.94
N ASP A 653 21.50 -16.35 28.09
CA ASP A 653 22.69 -17.00 28.67
C ASP A 653 23.16 -18.23 27.86
N PRO A 654 22.29 -19.04 27.20
CA PRO A 654 22.70 -20.06 26.24
C PRO A 654 23.45 -19.49 25.02
N ALA A 655 22.89 -18.51 24.30
CA ALA A 655 23.56 -17.95 23.12
C ALA A 655 24.88 -17.24 23.48
N LYS A 656 24.96 -16.61 24.66
CA LYS A 656 26.23 -16.11 25.21
C LYS A 656 27.22 -17.20 25.59
N ALA A 657 26.78 -18.37 26.06
CA ALA A 657 27.67 -19.48 26.38
C ALA A 657 28.29 -20.05 25.09
N GLU A 658 27.48 -20.24 24.05
CA GLU A 658 27.93 -20.68 22.72
C GLU A 658 28.86 -19.66 22.05
N ALA A 659 28.49 -18.37 22.05
CA ALA A 659 29.32 -17.31 21.45
C ALA A 659 30.72 -17.22 22.11
N ARG A 660 30.81 -17.34 23.44
CA ARG A 660 32.08 -17.32 24.19
C ARG A 660 32.93 -18.59 24.01
N ALA A 661 32.40 -19.64 23.37
CA ALA A 661 33.13 -20.87 23.07
C ALA A 661 33.86 -20.80 21.71
N GLN A 662 33.59 -19.79 20.88
CA GLN A 662 34.21 -19.62 19.56
C GLN A 662 35.38 -18.63 19.64
N ASP A 663 36.61 -19.08 19.35
CA ASP A 663 37.79 -18.19 19.22
C ASP A 663 37.63 -17.15 18.09
N ASP A 664 36.69 -17.38 17.18
CA ASP A 664 36.35 -16.54 16.02
C ASP A 664 35.41 -15.36 16.34
N LEU A 665 34.97 -15.21 17.61
CA LEU A 665 34.09 -14.13 18.06
C LEU A 665 34.80 -13.23 19.10
N GLU A 666 35.27 -12.07 18.65
CA GLU A 666 35.93 -11.08 19.53
C GLU A 666 34.88 -10.20 20.21
N LEU A 667 34.75 -10.30 21.55
CA LEU A 667 33.83 -9.46 22.33
C LEU A 667 34.27 -7.99 22.31
N LEU A 668 33.48 -7.13 21.67
CA LEU A 668 33.71 -5.68 21.59
C LEU A 668 33.10 -4.93 22.79
N ALA A 669 31.82 -5.21 23.07
CA ALA A 669 31.03 -4.38 23.98
C ALA A 669 29.90 -5.16 24.67
N LYS A 670 29.29 -4.53 25.68
CA LYS A 670 28.05 -4.99 26.32
C LYS A 670 27.11 -3.80 26.51
N SER A 671 25.83 -3.99 26.22
CA SER A 671 24.81 -2.94 26.36
C SER A 671 23.47 -3.54 26.78
N GLY A 672 22.94 -3.13 27.93
CA GLY A 672 21.77 -3.76 28.54
C GLY A 672 21.97 -5.28 28.71
N PRO A 673 21.08 -6.13 28.16
CA PRO A 673 21.24 -7.59 28.19
C PRO A 673 22.23 -8.12 27.14
N TRP A 674 22.68 -7.31 26.18
CA TRP A 674 23.43 -7.76 25.00
C TRP A 674 24.94 -7.85 25.23
N GLU A 675 25.56 -8.87 24.66
CA GLU A 675 26.99 -8.95 24.39
C GLU A 675 27.20 -8.87 22.87
N ILE A 676 28.12 -7.99 22.44
CA ILE A 676 28.31 -7.62 21.03
C ILE A 676 29.72 -8.05 20.61
N TYR A 677 29.79 -8.88 19.57
CA TYR A 677 31.01 -9.53 19.09
C TYR A 677 31.33 -9.11 17.65
N ARG A 678 32.61 -8.94 17.32
CA ARG A 678 33.13 -8.94 15.94
C ARG A 678 33.24 -10.37 15.45
N VAL A 679 32.78 -10.62 14.22
CA VAL A 679 32.98 -11.89 13.50
C VAL A 679 34.34 -11.83 12.80
N VAL A 680 35.33 -12.57 13.29
CA VAL A 680 36.71 -12.52 12.78
C VAL A 680 36.77 -13.12 11.37
N GLY A 681 37.47 -12.45 10.45
CA GLY A 681 37.68 -12.92 9.07
C GLY A 681 36.49 -12.75 8.11
N SER A 682 35.40 -12.11 8.54
CA SER A 682 34.25 -11.79 7.69
C SER A 682 34.57 -10.63 6.73
N THR A 683 34.30 -10.78 5.43
CA THR A 683 34.63 -9.78 4.38
C THR A 683 33.52 -9.66 3.34
N ILE A 684 33.29 -8.45 2.79
CA ILE A 684 32.23 -8.23 1.77
C ILE A 684 32.68 -8.65 0.35
N VAL A 685 33.98 -8.59 0.06
CA VAL A 685 34.56 -8.91 -1.25
C VAL A 685 35.79 -9.79 -1.04
N GLU A 686 35.86 -10.93 -1.72
CA GLU A 686 36.88 -11.97 -1.49
C GLU A 686 37.25 -12.71 -2.78
N PRO A 687 38.53 -12.95 -3.07
CA PRO A 687 38.94 -13.74 -4.23
C PRO A 687 38.68 -15.23 -3.99
N LEU A 688 38.13 -15.94 -4.97
CA LEU A 688 37.86 -17.37 -4.84
C LEU A 688 39.15 -18.19 -5.00
N ALA A 689 39.34 -19.19 -4.13
CA ALA A 689 40.47 -20.13 -4.20
C ALA A 689 40.24 -21.29 -5.19
N VAL A 690 38.99 -21.58 -5.54
CA VAL A 690 38.59 -22.63 -6.49
C VAL A 690 37.60 -22.05 -7.50
N GLN A 691 37.77 -22.39 -8.78
CA GLN A 691 36.89 -21.92 -9.86
C GLN A 691 35.45 -22.43 -9.65
N PRO A 692 34.42 -21.55 -9.77
CA PRO A 692 33.03 -21.97 -9.72
C PRO A 692 32.63 -23.00 -10.79
N VAL A 693 31.48 -23.62 -10.55
CA VAL A 693 30.80 -24.52 -11.51
C VAL A 693 29.46 -23.92 -11.91
N VAL A 694 29.09 -24.01 -13.19
CA VAL A 694 27.78 -23.54 -13.68
C VAL A 694 26.77 -24.68 -13.59
N VAL A 695 25.66 -24.47 -12.86
CA VAL A 695 24.59 -25.45 -12.72
C VAL A 695 23.50 -25.18 -13.74
N ASN A 696 23.26 -26.14 -14.62
CA ASN A 696 22.28 -26.02 -15.71
C ASN A 696 20.86 -25.63 -15.21
N HIS A 697 20.11 -24.91 -16.06
CA HIS A 697 18.70 -24.62 -15.79
C HIS A 697 17.83 -25.87 -15.95
N ARG A 698 17.15 -26.28 -14.88
CA ARG A 698 16.03 -27.24 -14.94
C ARG A 698 14.70 -26.53 -15.20
N GLY A 699 13.75 -27.22 -15.81
CA GLY A 699 12.38 -26.73 -15.95
C GLY A 699 11.63 -26.66 -14.62
N GLY A 700 10.62 -25.79 -14.52
CA GLY A 700 9.88 -25.53 -13.28
C GLY A 700 10.20 -24.16 -12.68
N ASP A 701 9.79 -23.95 -11.43
CA ASP A 701 10.04 -22.68 -10.74
C ASP A 701 11.55 -22.50 -10.48
N GLN A 702 12.09 -21.38 -10.95
CA GLN A 702 13.50 -21.06 -10.72
C GLN A 702 13.73 -20.63 -9.28
N ARG A 703 12.76 -20.01 -8.56
CA ARG A 703 12.92 -19.65 -7.14
C ARG A 703 13.33 -20.87 -6.31
N GLU A 704 12.60 -21.97 -6.47
CA GLU A 704 12.88 -23.23 -5.77
C GLU A 704 14.25 -23.82 -6.17
N ARG A 705 14.60 -23.84 -7.46
CA ARG A 705 15.94 -24.27 -7.93
C ARG A 705 17.06 -23.48 -7.24
N ASN A 706 16.92 -22.15 -7.15
CA ASN A 706 17.96 -21.29 -6.56
C ASN A 706 18.03 -21.48 -5.05
N LEU A 707 16.89 -21.70 -4.39
CA LEU A 707 16.80 -21.96 -2.96
C LEU A 707 17.47 -23.29 -2.61
N GLU A 708 17.07 -24.39 -3.25
CA GLU A 708 17.69 -25.72 -3.08
C GLU A 708 19.21 -25.65 -3.27
N LEU A 709 19.66 -25.06 -4.37
CA LEU A 709 21.08 -24.96 -4.70
C LEU A 709 21.84 -24.10 -3.69
N GLY A 710 21.25 -22.98 -3.28
CA GLY A 710 21.80 -22.08 -2.29
C GLY A 710 21.89 -22.70 -0.90
N THR A 711 20.85 -23.37 -0.41
CA THR A 711 20.87 -24.05 0.90
C THR A 711 21.78 -25.26 0.89
N SER A 712 21.84 -26.01 -0.21
CA SER A 712 22.71 -27.18 -0.34
C SER A 712 24.19 -26.80 -0.29
N TRP A 713 24.57 -25.66 -0.89
CA TRP A 713 25.91 -25.12 -0.70
C TRP A 713 26.09 -24.55 0.72
N PHE A 714 25.20 -23.65 1.15
CA PHE A 714 25.34 -22.90 2.41
C PHE A 714 25.41 -23.78 3.67
N GLN A 715 24.65 -24.89 3.70
CA GLN A 715 24.56 -25.78 4.85
C GLN A 715 25.49 -27.00 4.77
N HIS A 716 26.03 -27.34 3.60
CA HIS A 716 26.84 -28.53 3.35
C HIS A 716 28.07 -28.22 2.46
N GLN A 717 28.81 -27.15 2.79
CA GLN A 717 29.96 -26.69 1.99
C GLN A 717 31.04 -27.77 1.81
N ASP A 718 31.17 -28.69 2.75
CA ASP A 718 32.11 -29.82 2.70
C ASP A 718 31.75 -30.86 1.62
N GLU A 719 30.49 -30.91 1.18
CA GLU A 719 30.05 -31.70 0.01
C GLU A 719 30.33 -31.00 -1.33
N TRP A 720 30.58 -29.67 -1.31
CA TRP A 720 30.72 -28.82 -2.49
C TRP A 720 32.16 -28.37 -2.73
N VAL A 721 32.93 -29.18 -3.47
CA VAL A 721 34.34 -28.88 -3.83
C VAL A 721 34.56 -27.60 -4.66
N ALA A 722 33.48 -26.97 -5.13
CA ALA A 722 33.47 -25.68 -5.80
C ALA A 722 32.08 -25.03 -5.64
N MET A 723 32.05 -23.70 -5.52
CA MET A 723 30.80 -22.95 -5.30
C MET A 723 29.94 -22.93 -6.58
N PRO A 724 28.63 -23.24 -6.50
CA PRO A 724 27.77 -23.30 -7.68
C PRO A 724 27.23 -21.93 -8.09
N ALA A 725 27.29 -21.65 -9.40
CA ALA A 725 26.77 -20.47 -10.07
C ALA A 725 25.68 -20.83 -11.10
N ASP A 726 24.85 -19.86 -11.46
CA ASP A 726 23.80 -20.03 -12.49
C ASP A 726 24.32 -19.83 -13.92
N ASP A 727 25.35 -19.00 -14.07
CA ASP A 727 25.98 -18.64 -15.33
C ASP A 727 27.44 -18.27 -15.07
N GLY A 728 28.25 -18.16 -16.13
CA GLY A 728 29.66 -17.80 -16.03
C GLY A 728 30.42 -17.91 -17.35
N PRO A 729 31.71 -17.53 -17.38
CA PRO A 729 32.55 -17.62 -18.57
C PRO A 729 32.59 -19.02 -19.20
N ASP A 730 32.82 -19.06 -20.52
CA ASP A 730 32.79 -20.30 -21.30
C ASP A 730 33.82 -21.36 -20.89
N SER A 731 34.83 -20.98 -20.10
CA SER A 731 35.83 -21.87 -19.48
C SER A 731 35.33 -22.62 -18.24
N TRP A 732 34.23 -22.20 -17.61
CA TRP A 732 33.72 -22.87 -16.41
C TRP A 732 33.02 -24.19 -16.78
N PRO A 733 33.20 -25.25 -15.98
CA PRO A 733 32.52 -26.53 -16.21
C PRO A 733 31.02 -26.36 -15.95
N ARG A 734 30.19 -26.98 -16.81
CA ARG A 734 28.74 -27.05 -16.64
C ARG A 734 28.37 -28.40 -16.07
N ILE A 735 27.50 -28.40 -15.07
CA ILE A 735 27.03 -29.59 -14.36
C ILE A 735 25.51 -29.59 -14.22
N ASP A 736 24.96 -30.77 -13.97
CA ASP A 736 23.59 -30.99 -13.55
C ASP A 736 23.58 -31.35 -12.06
N VAL A 737 22.45 -31.11 -11.40
CA VAL A 737 22.25 -31.42 -9.98
C VAL A 737 20.93 -32.17 -9.80
N ARG A 738 20.89 -33.07 -8.83
CA ARG A 738 19.68 -33.84 -8.48
C ARG A 738 19.47 -33.86 -6.96
N PRO A 739 18.22 -34.00 -6.47
CA PRO A 739 17.98 -34.24 -5.05
C PRO A 739 18.68 -35.51 -4.55
N ASP A 740 19.19 -35.45 -3.32
CA ASP A 740 19.69 -36.62 -2.61
C ASP A 740 18.53 -37.45 -2.06
N GLU A 741 18.21 -38.53 -2.77
CA GLU A 741 17.18 -39.52 -2.42
C GLU A 741 17.27 -40.05 -0.98
N SER A 742 18.46 -39.99 -0.34
CA SER A 742 18.64 -40.43 1.05
C SER A 742 18.27 -39.39 2.10
N ARG A 743 18.13 -38.10 1.71
CA ARG A 743 17.82 -36.95 2.58
C ARG A 743 16.51 -36.24 2.22
N LEU A 744 15.75 -36.78 1.26
CA LEU A 744 14.37 -36.37 0.99
C LEU A 744 13.51 -36.54 2.26
N ILE A 745 12.80 -35.48 2.66
CA ILE A 745 11.70 -35.58 3.61
C ILE A 745 10.42 -35.32 2.79
N PRO A 746 9.75 -36.39 2.30
CA PRO A 746 8.70 -36.26 1.31
C PRO A 746 7.47 -35.56 1.89
N ASP A 747 6.75 -34.86 1.01
CA ASP A 747 5.43 -34.29 1.28
C ASP A 747 4.46 -35.36 1.82
N PRO A 748 3.99 -35.26 3.08
CA PRO A 748 2.96 -36.16 3.59
C PRO A 748 1.66 -36.05 2.77
N ASN A 749 1.41 -34.88 2.16
CA ASN A 749 0.21 -34.55 1.38
C ASN A 749 0.16 -35.23 0.00
N ALA A 750 1.05 -36.20 -0.24
CA ALA A 750 0.79 -37.35 -1.10
C ALA A 750 -0.40 -38.19 -0.59
N ALA A 751 -1.60 -37.58 -0.66
CA ALA A 751 -2.90 -38.01 -0.16
C ALA A 751 -3.20 -37.89 1.35
N ASP A 752 -2.27 -37.46 2.24
CA ASP A 752 -2.54 -37.32 3.69
C ASP A 752 -2.08 -35.94 4.26
N PRO A 753 -2.98 -35.01 4.62
CA PRO A 753 -2.70 -33.57 4.51
C PRO A 753 -1.96 -32.89 5.70
N ASP A 754 -0.71 -33.28 5.98
CA ASP A 754 0.20 -32.60 6.92
C ASP A 754 1.50 -32.04 6.28
N THR A 755 1.47 -30.81 5.75
CA THR A 755 2.65 -30.20 5.09
C THR A 755 3.80 -29.87 6.05
N ARG A 756 3.65 -30.03 7.38
CA ARG A 756 4.65 -29.61 8.38
C ARG A 756 5.96 -30.41 8.30
N GLY A 757 5.99 -31.51 7.54
CA GLY A 757 7.19 -32.32 7.32
C GLY A 757 8.03 -31.97 6.09
N LYS A 758 7.49 -31.23 5.10
CA LYS A 758 8.23 -30.95 3.87
C LYS A 758 9.44 -30.05 4.17
N GLN A 759 10.60 -30.43 3.65
CA GLN A 759 11.81 -29.60 3.67
C GLN A 759 12.29 -29.31 2.24
N VAL A 760 13.06 -28.23 2.08
CA VAL A 760 13.80 -27.95 0.83
C VAL A 760 14.73 -29.13 0.52
N ASP A 761 14.73 -29.57 -0.74
CA ASP A 761 15.58 -30.67 -1.18
C ASP A 761 17.05 -30.29 -1.12
N ILE A 762 17.87 -31.18 -0.55
CA ILE A 762 19.32 -31.08 -0.64
C ILE A 762 19.71 -31.66 -2.00
N VAL A 763 20.32 -30.84 -2.85
CA VAL A 763 20.78 -31.23 -4.19
C VAL A 763 22.28 -31.46 -4.21
N VAL A 764 22.69 -32.49 -4.96
CA VAL A 764 24.09 -32.89 -5.14
C VAL A 764 24.44 -32.92 -6.64
N PRO A 765 25.72 -32.68 -7.03
CA PRO A 765 26.17 -32.79 -8.42
C PRO A 765 25.92 -34.19 -9.01
N GLU A 766 25.43 -34.27 -10.25
CA GLU A 766 25.37 -35.54 -10.98
C GLU A 766 26.74 -35.97 -11.50
N GLN A 767 27.57 -35.00 -11.93
CA GLN A 767 28.92 -35.23 -12.43
C GLN A 767 29.97 -34.91 -11.36
N THR A 768 31.07 -35.68 -11.34
CA THR A 768 32.22 -35.42 -10.46
C THR A 768 32.93 -34.14 -10.87
N ILE A 769 32.73 -33.07 -10.11
CA ILE A 769 33.46 -31.81 -10.26
C ILE A 769 34.97 -32.08 -10.09
N GLN A 770 35.78 -31.58 -11.03
CA GLN A 770 37.24 -31.53 -10.87
C GLN A 770 37.61 -30.13 -10.38
N PRO A 771 38.16 -29.97 -9.15
CA PRO A 771 38.46 -28.65 -8.61
C PRO A 771 39.62 -28.01 -9.38
N VAL A 772 39.39 -26.81 -9.91
CA VAL A 772 40.41 -25.98 -10.55
C VAL A 772 40.86 -24.95 -9.53
N ALA A 773 42.04 -25.15 -8.95
CA ALA A 773 42.65 -24.18 -8.04
C ALA A 773 42.97 -22.87 -8.78
N LEU A 774 42.61 -21.75 -8.18
CA LEU A 774 42.87 -20.41 -8.69
C LEU A 774 44.20 -19.85 -8.12
N ALA A 775 44.68 -18.75 -8.68
CA ALA A 775 45.82 -18.03 -8.12
C ALA A 775 45.38 -17.22 -6.90
N GLU A 776 46.21 -17.20 -5.85
CA GLU A 776 46.08 -16.28 -4.73
C GLU A 776 46.32 -14.85 -5.22
N ILE A 777 45.38 -13.93 -4.93
CA ILE A 777 45.40 -12.52 -5.33
C ILE A 777 44.94 -11.63 -4.17
N THR A 778 45.28 -10.35 -4.19
CA THR A 778 44.90 -9.38 -3.16
C THR A 778 43.71 -8.54 -3.61
N VAL A 779 42.60 -8.61 -2.88
CA VAL A 779 41.52 -7.61 -2.97
C VAL A 779 41.83 -6.43 -2.05
N SER A 780 41.65 -5.20 -2.54
CA SER A 780 41.98 -3.96 -1.83
C SER A 780 41.02 -2.80 -2.20
N ASP A 781 41.14 -1.66 -1.51
CA ASP A 781 40.39 -0.42 -1.75
C ASP A 781 38.85 -0.58 -1.85
N VAL A 782 38.29 -1.59 -1.16
CA VAL A 782 36.86 -1.92 -1.14
C VAL A 782 36.05 -0.74 -0.60
N GLN A 783 35.19 -0.18 -1.44
CA GLN A 783 34.26 0.90 -1.12
C GLN A 783 32.86 0.47 -1.50
N MET A 784 31.91 0.69 -0.59
CA MET A 784 30.49 0.34 -0.75
C MET A 784 29.65 1.57 -0.42
N GLY A 785 28.68 1.87 -1.27
CA GLY A 785 27.63 2.85 -1.03
C GLY A 785 26.26 2.26 -1.35
N ASP A 786 25.21 3.05 -1.11
CA ASP A 786 23.78 2.70 -1.21
C ASP A 786 23.42 1.84 -2.43
N GLN A 787 24.01 2.16 -3.59
CA GLN A 787 23.69 1.56 -4.90
C GLN A 787 24.95 1.25 -5.74
N SER A 788 26.13 1.18 -5.11
CA SER A 788 27.40 0.95 -5.80
C SER A 788 28.42 0.23 -4.93
N LEU A 789 29.34 -0.50 -5.56
CA LEU A 789 30.45 -1.17 -4.91
C LEU A 789 31.67 -1.18 -5.84
N SER A 790 32.85 -0.81 -5.35
CA SER A 790 34.09 -0.82 -6.12
C SER A 790 35.24 -1.39 -5.30
N PHE A 791 36.18 -2.07 -5.97
CA PHE A 791 37.36 -2.64 -5.34
C PHE A 791 38.49 -2.77 -6.36
N ARG A 792 39.67 -3.15 -5.86
CA ARG A 792 40.87 -3.37 -6.66
C ARG A 792 41.45 -4.76 -6.49
N VAL A 793 42.06 -5.26 -7.56
CA VAL A 793 42.83 -6.50 -7.58
C VAL A 793 44.25 -6.23 -8.09
N ASP A 794 45.23 -6.92 -7.51
CA ASP A 794 46.62 -6.91 -7.99
C ASP A 794 46.82 -7.75 -9.26
N GLN A 795 45.99 -8.77 -9.49
CA GLN A 795 45.97 -9.60 -10.70
C GLN A 795 44.54 -9.83 -11.22
N VAL A 796 44.40 -9.72 -12.54
CA VAL A 796 43.14 -9.96 -13.28
C VAL A 796 42.89 -11.43 -13.60
N GLY A 797 41.65 -11.79 -13.94
CA GLY A 797 41.25 -13.12 -14.42
C GLY A 797 40.95 -14.15 -13.33
N VAL A 798 41.12 -13.82 -12.05
CA VAL A 798 40.69 -14.67 -10.92
C VAL A 798 39.29 -14.24 -10.47
N PRO A 799 38.29 -15.15 -10.44
CA PRO A 799 36.95 -14.84 -9.95
C PRO A 799 36.93 -14.27 -8.52
N VAL A 800 36.17 -13.21 -8.32
CA VAL A 800 35.98 -12.52 -7.03
C VAL A 800 34.51 -12.60 -6.62
N LEU A 801 34.26 -13.13 -5.42
CA LEU A 801 32.97 -13.14 -4.75
C LEU A 801 32.67 -11.75 -4.19
N VAL A 802 31.45 -11.27 -4.43
CA VAL A 802 30.89 -10.05 -3.86
C VAL A 802 29.63 -10.44 -3.09
N ARG A 803 29.70 -10.39 -1.76
CA ARG A 803 28.61 -10.76 -0.83
C ARG A 803 27.51 -9.70 -0.78
N VAL A 804 27.00 -9.29 -1.94
CA VAL A 804 25.82 -8.43 -2.11
C VAL A 804 24.78 -9.23 -2.89
N SER A 805 23.52 -9.16 -2.45
CA SER A 805 22.43 -9.96 -3.03
C SER A 805 22.31 -9.74 -4.55
N TYR A 806 22.25 -10.82 -5.33
CA TYR A 806 22.15 -10.74 -6.79
C TYR A 806 20.81 -10.17 -7.24
N PHE A 807 20.86 -9.25 -8.21
CA PHE A 807 19.70 -8.76 -8.96
C PHE A 807 20.12 -8.31 -10.37
N PRO A 808 19.33 -8.53 -11.45
CA PRO A 808 19.75 -8.29 -12.83
C PRO A 808 19.89 -6.81 -13.26
N ASN A 809 19.71 -5.86 -12.34
CA ASN A 809 19.96 -4.42 -12.59
C ASN A 809 21.39 -3.99 -12.20
N TRP A 810 22.22 -4.89 -11.67
CA TRP A 810 23.63 -4.62 -11.41
C TRP A 810 24.45 -4.65 -12.71
N SER A 811 25.05 -3.52 -13.08
CA SER A 811 26.08 -3.39 -14.10
C SER A 811 27.48 -3.49 -13.47
N VAL A 812 28.49 -3.83 -14.28
CA VAL A 812 29.90 -3.84 -13.85
C VAL A 812 30.81 -3.28 -14.95
N GLU A 813 31.78 -2.48 -14.54
CA GLU A 813 32.93 -2.04 -15.33
C GLU A 813 34.21 -2.69 -14.79
N GLY A 814 35.13 -3.04 -15.69
CA GLY A 814 36.42 -3.65 -15.32
C GLY A 814 36.37 -5.15 -15.01
N ALA A 815 35.24 -5.83 -15.23
CA ALA A 815 35.10 -7.28 -15.05
C ALA A 815 34.05 -7.89 -16.02
N GLU A 816 34.06 -9.21 -16.14
CA GLU A 816 32.94 -10.00 -16.69
C GLU A 816 31.95 -10.37 -15.56
N GLY A 817 30.66 -10.45 -15.89
CA GLY A 817 29.56 -10.67 -14.93
C GLY A 817 28.67 -9.43 -14.77
N PRO A 818 28.08 -9.19 -13.57
CA PRO A 818 28.06 -10.08 -12.42
C PRO A 818 27.17 -11.30 -12.66
N TYR A 819 27.68 -12.49 -12.32
CA TYR A 819 26.93 -13.73 -12.38
C TYR A 819 26.33 -14.04 -11.01
N ARG A 820 25.16 -14.69 -10.98
CA ARG A 820 24.60 -15.18 -9.71
C ARG A 820 25.33 -16.42 -9.24
N ILE A 821 25.75 -16.41 -7.98
CA ILE A 821 26.38 -17.54 -7.29
C ILE A 821 25.63 -17.85 -5.99
N ALA A 822 25.75 -19.07 -5.47
CA ALA A 822 25.19 -19.41 -4.16
C ALA A 822 25.83 -18.55 -3.05
N PRO A 823 25.06 -18.10 -2.03
CA PRO A 823 23.62 -18.26 -1.81
C PRO A 823 22.84 -16.99 -2.25
N ASN A 824 22.66 -16.80 -3.56
CA ASN A 824 22.16 -15.57 -4.20
C ASN A 824 23.07 -14.34 -3.98
N PHE A 825 24.38 -14.53 -4.08
CA PHE A 825 25.37 -13.45 -4.18
C PHE A 825 25.87 -13.25 -5.62
N MET A 826 26.80 -12.31 -5.81
CA MET A 826 27.40 -11.99 -7.10
C MET A 826 28.84 -12.52 -7.18
N VAL A 827 29.25 -13.01 -8.35
CA VAL A 827 30.64 -13.26 -8.69
C VAL A 827 31.00 -12.50 -9.97
N VAL A 828 32.19 -11.90 -9.99
CA VAL A 828 32.74 -11.17 -11.14
C VAL A 828 34.13 -11.68 -11.48
N VAL A 829 34.54 -11.59 -12.75
CA VAL A 829 35.89 -11.98 -13.20
C VAL A 829 36.62 -10.74 -13.69
N PRO A 830 37.56 -10.15 -12.91
CA PRO A 830 38.20 -8.89 -13.26
C PRO A 830 38.96 -8.97 -14.58
N THR A 831 38.73 -7.99 -15.46
CA THR A 831 39.47 -7.74 -16.70
C THR A 831 40.36 -6.48 -16.58
N SER A 832 40.18 -5.72 -15.50
CA SER A 832 40.91 -4.52 -15.07
C SER A 832 41.39 -4.70 -13.62
N THR A 833 42.44 -3.99 -13.21
CA THR A 833 42.87 -3.90 -11.79
C THR A 833 41.85 -3.16 -10.93
N ASP A 834 41.02 -2.33 -11.55
CA ASP A 834 40.01 -1.49 -10.94
C ASP A 834 38.64 -1.99 -11.41
N VAL A 835 37.78 -2.42 -10.46
CA VAL A 835 36.44 -2.97 -10.72
C VAL A 835 35.39 -2.08 -10.05
N SER A 836 34.32 -1.75 -10.77
CA SER A 836 33.21 -0.93 -10.27
C SER A 836 31.87 -1.54 -10.66
N MET A 837 30.96 -1.67 -9.69
CA MET A 837 29.60 -2.20 -9.85
C MET A 837 28.59 -1.12 -9.46
N GLN A 838 27.52 -0.97 -10.24
CA GLN A 838 26.46 0.01 -9.99
C GLN A 838 25.07 -0.62 -10.23
N PHE A 839 24.07 -0.22 -9.46
CA PHE A 839 22.69 -0.62 -9.68
C PHE A 839 21.94 0.44 -10.49
N GLU A 840 21.53 0.10 -11.71
CA GLU A 840 21.00 1.06 -12.67
C GLU A 840 19.57 0.72 -13.14
N PRO A 841 18.72 1.72 -13.49
CA PRO A 841 17.42 1.47 -14.11
C PRO A 841 17.57 0.75 -15.46
N SER A 842 16.86 -0.36 -15.66
CA SER A 842 16.95 -1.14 -16.90
C SER A 842 16.24 -0.44 -18.06
N SER A 843 16.53 -0.88 -19.29
CA SER A 843 15.77 -0.47 -20.50
C SER A 843 14.27 -0.78 -20.37
N THR A 844 13.91 -1.84 -19.65
CA THR A 844 12.54 -2.22 -19.31
C THR A 844 11.88 -1.22 -18.35
N ASP A 845 12.62 -0.73 -17.36
CA ASP A 845 12.14 0.29 -16.42
C ASP A 845 11.85 1.61 -17.15
N LEU A 846 12.78 2.04 -18.02
CA LEU A 846 12.60 3.21 -18.88
C LEU A 846 11.39 3.08 -19.82
N PHE A 847 11.17 1.90 -20.41
CA PHE A 847 9.98 1.62 -21.22
C PHE A 847 8.69 1.83 -20.42
N PHE A 848 8.61 1.31 -19.20
CA PHE A 848 7.40 1.47 -18.38
C PHE A 848 7.18 2.90 -17.87
N TYR A 849 8.23 3.70 -17.67
CA TYR A 849 8.09 5.15 -17.47
C TYR A 849 7.46 5.83 -18.69
N VAL A 850 7.94 5.54 -19.91
CA VAL A 850 7.37 6.10 -21.17
C VAL A 850 5.90 5.71 -21.35
N VAL A 851 5.56 4.44 -21.10
CA VAL A 851 4.18 3.94 -21.13
C VAL A 851 3.29 4.64 -20.09
N THR A 852 3.84 4.94 -18.91
CA THR A 852 3.14 5.68 -17.85
C THR A 852 2.91 7.15 -18.24
N PHE A 853 3.88 7.82 -18.84
CA PHE A 853 3.71 9.18 -19.38
C PHE A 853 2.63 9.23 -20.47
N ALA A 854 2.52 8.19 -21.32
CA ALA A 854 1.41 8.06 -22.26
C ALA A 854 0.05 7.90 -21.54
N GLY A 855 -0.01 7.17 -20.43
CA GLY A 855 -1.18 7.10 -19.54
C GLY A 855 -1.57 8.45 -18.94
N ILE A 856 -0.60 9.24 -18.47
CA ILE A 856 -0.81 10.61 -17.95
C ILE A 856 -1.35 11.52 -19.07
N ALA A 857 -0.75 11.49 -20.25
CA ALA A 857 -1.22 12.25 -21.41
C ALA A 857 -2.66 11.87 -21.80
N LEU A 858 -2.99 10.57 -21.79
CA LEU A 858 -4.33 10.07 -22.07
C LEU A 858 -5.34 10.55 -21.04
N ALA A 859 -5.02 10.49 -19.73
CA ALA A 859 -5.85 11.01 -18.67
C ALA A 859 -6.12 12.53 -18.82
N ILE A 860 -5.11 13.31 -19.20
CA ILE A 860 -5.24 14.75 -19.48
C ILE A 860 -6.17 14.99 -20.70
N VAL A 861 -6.05 14.19 -21.76
CA VAL A 861 -6.94 14.28 -22.94
C VAL A 861 -8.38 13.92 -22.59
N MET A 862 -8.59 12.86 -21.80
CA MET A 862 -9.91 12.45 -21.30
C MET A 862 -10.56 13.53 -20.43
N TRP A 863 -9.76 14.19 -19.56
CA TRP A 863 -10.20 15.31 -18.72
C TRP A 863 -10.55 16.55 -19.53
N ARG A 864 -9.72 16.93 -20.50
CA ARG A 864 -9.92 18.13 -21.34
C ARG A 864 -11.09 18.00 -22.33
N ARG A 865 -11.22 16.85 -23.01
CA ARG A 865 -12.22 16.69 -24.08
C ARG A 865 -13.63 16.43 -23.56
N GLY A 866 -13.76 15.80 -22.38
CA GLY A 866 -15.04 15.30 -21.87
C GLY A 866 -15.53 14.11 -22.71
N LEU A 867 -15.36 12.91 -22.17
CA LEU A 867 -15.61 11.68 -22.92
C LEU A 867 -17.07 11.51 -23.39
N VAL A 868 -17.22 10.63 -24.39
CA VAL A 868 -18.43 10.41 -25.19
C VAL A 868 -19.70 10.46 -24.35
N ARG A 869 -20.66 11.31 -24.75
CA ARG A 869 -22.01 11.30 -24.19
C ARG A 869 -22.68 9.96 -24.49
N VAL A 870 -22.58 9.02 -23.55
CA VAL A 870 -23.49 7.89 -23.46
C VAL A 870 -24.88 8.50 -23.29
N GLN A 871 -25.81 8.23 -24.21
CA GLN A 871 -27.20 8.65 -24.05
C GLN A 871 -27.72 8.06 -22.74
N ASP A 872 -28.37 8.90 -21.92
CA ASP A 872 -28.97 8.44 -20.66
C ASP A 872 -29.88 7.23 -20.96
N ALA A 873 -29.57 6.10 -20.32
CA ALA A 873 -30.43 4.93 -20.45
C ALA A 873 -31.81 5.27 -19.87
N THR A 874 -32.86 4.95 -20.63
CA THR A 874 -34.25 5.01 -20.17
C THR A 874 -34.36 4.41 -18.77
N ALA A 875 -34.94 5.16 -17.84
CA ALA A 875 -34.74 4.95 -16.41
C ALA A 875 -34.97 3.50 -15.96
N ASP A 876 -33.92 2.88 -15.39
CA ASP A 876 -34.07 1.66 -14.59
C ASP A 876 -35.18 1.92 -13.55
N ALA A 877 -36.18 1.03 -13.42
CA ALA A 877 -37.33 1.25 -12.53
C ALA A 877 -36.94 1.43 -11.04
N GLY A 878 -35.72 0.99 -10.68
CA GLY A 878 -35.07 1.19 -9.38
C GLY A 878 -34.32 2.52 -9.19
N THR A 879 -34.22 3.39 -10.20
CA THR A 879 -33.35 4.59 -10.16
C THR A 879 -34.17 5.89 -10.20
N PRO A 880 -33.85 6.92 -9.40
CA PRO A 880 -34.52 8.23 -9.52
C PRO A 880 -34.15 8.92 -10.84
N PRO A 881 -35.01 9.80 -11.39
CA PRO A 881 -34.60 10.71 -12.47
C PRO A 881 -33.38 11.53 -12.04
N PRO A 882 -32.60 12.10 -12.97
CA PRO A 882 -31.60 13.09 -12.58
C PRO A 882 -32.25 14.22 -11.79
N PRO A 883 -31.62 14.73 -10.71
CA PRO A 883 -31.97 16.08 -10.25
C PRO A 883 -31.82 17.02 -11.47
N PRO A 884 -32.75 17.97 -11.66
CA PRO A 884 -32.78 18.78 -12.88
C PRO A 884 -31.40 19.39 -13.14
N ALA A 885 -30.96 19.34 -14.39
CA ALA A 885 -29.72 19.99 -14.77
C ALA A 885 -29.88 21.50 -14.53
N TRP A 886 -29.01 22.09 -13.70
CA TRP A 886 -29.01 23.50 -13.34
C TRP A 886 -28.61 24.40 -14.53
N GLY A 887 -29.48 24.45 -15.53
CA GLY A 887 -29.65 25.61 -16.40
C GLY A 887 -30.58 26.63 -15.75
N PRO A 888 -30.68 27.85 -16.30
CA PRO A 888 -31.76 28.76 -15.92
C PRO A 888 -33.11 28.09 -16.19
N ALA A 889 -34.11 28.42 -15.38
CA ALA A 889 -35.50 28.14 -15.76
C ALA A 889 -35.79 28.81 -17.11
N PRO A 890 -36.66 28.24 -17.96
CA PRO A 890 -37.21 29.01 -19.06
C PRO A 890 -37.85 30.29 -18.48
N PRO A 891 -37.79 31.44 -19.18
CA PRO A 891 -38.57 32.59 -18.79
C PRO A 891 -40.05 32.18 -18.71
N TRP A 892 -40.79 32.80 -17.80
CA TRP A 892 -42.24 32.66 -17.77
C TRP A 892 -42.78 33.04 -19.16
N PRO A 893 -43.73 32.28 -19.74
CA PRO A 893 -44.32 32.66 -21.01
C PRO A 893 -44.95 34.05 -20.86
N ASP A 894 -44.65 34.93 -21.81
CA ASP A 894 -45.16 36.30 -21.80
C ASP A 894 -46.70 36.32 -21.75
N VAL A 895 -47.24 37.40 -21.20
CA VAL A 895 -48.69 37.62 -21.13
C VAL A 895 -49.23 37.68 -22.56
N VAL A 896 -50.02 36.69 -22.95
CA VAL A 896 -50.73 36.67 -24.24
C VAL A 896 -51.93 37.61 -24.12
N ASP A 897 -52.08 38.52 -25.08
CA ASP A 897 -53.16 39.50 -25.11
C ASP A 897 -54.56 38.84 -25.07
N GLU A 898 -55.50 39.51 -24.39
CA GLU A 898 -56.89 39.07 -24.32
C GLU A 898 -57.60 39.25 -25.68
N PRO A 899 -58.33 38.25 -26.20
CA PRO A 899 -59.20 38.43 -27.35
C PRO A 899 -60.50 39.15 -26.94
N GLU A 900 -60.81 40.27 -27.58
CA GLU A 900 -62.08 40.97 -27.39
C GLU A 900 -63.29 40.05 -27.67
N MET A 901 -64.16 39.86 -26.67
CA MET A 901 -65.48 39.25 -26.88
C MET A 901 -66.57 40.32 -26.84
N SER A 902 -67.15 40.60 -28.01
CA SER A 902 -68.33 41.46 -28.17
C SER A 902 -69.54 40.87 -27.44
N GLY A 903 -70.12 41.63 -26.51
CA GLY A 903 -71.04 41.10 -25.51
C GLY A 903 -72.50 40.83 -25.93
N HIS A 904 -73.22 40.22 -25.00
CA HIS A 904 -74.69 40.21 -24.88
C HIS A 904 -75.08 40.20 -23.39
N ASP A 905 -76.28 40.70 -23.08
CA ASP A 905 -76.70 41.07 -21.71
C ASP A 905 -76.99 39.89 -20.75
N PRO A 906 -76.90 40.12 -19.42
CA PRO A 906 -77.00 39.06 -18.41
C PRO A 906 -78.44 38.78 -17.91
N PRO A 907 -78.75 37.53 -17.50
CA PRO A 907 -79.94 37.19 -16.72
C PRO A 907 -79.75 37.48 -15.21
N PRO A 908 -80.85 37.73 -14.45
CA PRO A 908 -80.80 38.09 -13.03
C PRO A 908 -80.57 36.89 -12.08
N PRO A 909 -80.14 37.13 -10.81
CA PRO A 909 -79.70 36.07 -9.90
C PRO A 909 -80.82 35.27 -9.23
N GLY A 910 -80.57 33.98 -9.00
CA GLY A 910 -81.32 33.09 -8.10
C GLY A 910 -80.54 32.77 -6.81
N PRO A 911 -81.21 32.33 -5.72
CA PRO A 911 -80.63 32.29 -4.38
C PRO A 911 -79.79 31.04 -4.05
N VAL A 912 -78.86 31.25 -3.11
CA VAL A 912 -77.94 30.28 -2.48
C VAL A 912 -78.69 29.29 -1.58
N PRO A 913 -78.32 28.00 -1.60
CA PRO A 913 -77.70 27.37 -0.42
C PRO A 913 -76.22 27.02 -0.59
#